data_AF-A0A1V0P124-F1
#
_entry.id   AF-A0A1V0P124-F1
#
_cell.length_a   1.000
_cell.length_b   1.000
_cell.length_c   1.000
_cell.angle_alpha   90.00
_cell.angle_beta   90.00
_cell.angle_gamma   90.00
#
_symmetry.space_group_name_H-M   'P 1'
#
loop_
_entity.id
_entity.type
_entity.pdbx_description
1 polymer ?
#
loop_
_entity_poly.entity_id
_entity_poly.type
_entity_poly.pdbx_seq_one_letter_code
_entity_poly.pdbx_strand_id
1 'polypeptide(L)'
;MIKKKYKILLLVLSAAILCINFIFILNLNRFSGYTGDDFLYHFVYTGAWPSEHLREYHNLWDWILAVHTHMLIWNARMTSIIFEIFAMQIPKGLFNIINSLIYVLLGLLINVLVSGKKAFLKPSHLSLTFLLMWFFLPGMGSTVLWVSGAANYLWPSLVIILFLLAFQFDIAARSNWISLGLFILGLLTGLTNEVGGATAFLLALLFTIFNYRRQPSERVLTQIFGVLGAGIGFFIQLLLSSGSSETQNYGKSAGFLQHLSDVFTGTMQYSGFLLLPIILLGGLLYLRRIQWTEKVKTLIITSLLFLGSALVGSIAILASPISPARLWFAPNILLIITLLLLIEAWQELRLQEIKTSLPVIISIIILAFVAIPSYAYNLKEIQASYQYFYTGQSMAQKAKKGKETTARVPGMPITTNPYNPYAGTPYIAASEHPEKEWVNTWFAKYYGLNKVYLDNTVPLQKVADKNFRLVTWTINNYDKYLGDFQKATLPIAPKIILKRESSSNLITSPSNLKPNNSNLPADKPWLRNALIRYVNVKNNQVVATEQITSPYNDAYDISHASTKGYQTLKNNPKSYIFNQSFEQTIDIKVSPEVHPITLFFNAKDGKNVSTTNIKGVTGEVLTIKLPAGYQINGSKTMTLSIDSEISWNKEIKMTKIPFWKDWGRFSNFYILMIGFLIFGLYDYWLNQKMKK
;
A
#
# COMPACT_ATOMS: atom_id res chain seq x y z
N MET A 1 -45.72 16.08 3.30
CA MET A 1 -45.38 14.63 3.25
C MET A 1 -44.16 14.31 2.37
N ILE A 2 -44.09 14.80 1.12
CA ILE A 2 -43.00 14.50 0.15
C ILE A 2 -41.60 14.93 0.65
N LYS A 3 -41.44 16.14 1.20
CA LYS A 3 -40.14 16.61 1.75
C LYS A 3 -39.62 15.76 2.92
N LYS A 4 -40.50 15.17 3.74
CA LYS A 4 -40.12 14.28 4.86
C LYS A 4 -39.64 12.92 4.33
N LYS A 5 -40.38 12.33 3.37
CA LYS A 5 -39.99 11.09 2.69
C LYS A 5 -38.64 11.23 1.97
N TYR A 6 -38.40 12.35 1.30
CA TYR A 6 -37.12 12.63 0.64
C TYR A 6 -35.94 12.70 1.62
N LYS A 7 -36.09 13.39 2.76
CA LYS A 7 -35.03 13.44 3.79
C LYS A 7 -34.74 12.05 4.35
N ILE A 8 -35.76 11.23 4.60
CA ILE A 8 -35.59 9.86 5.07
C ILE A 8 -34.80 9.03 4.04
N LEU A 9 -35.13 9.15 2.76
CA LEU A 9 -34.38 8.47 1.69
C LEU A 9 -32.89 8.86 1.71
N LEU A 10 -32.57 10.15 1.83
CA LEU A 10 -31.17 10.62 1.90
C LEU A 10 -30.42 10.05 3.11
N LEU A 11 -31.08 9.99 4.27
CA LEU A 11 -30.51 9.39 5.48
C LEU A 11 -30.24 7.89 5.30
N VAL A 12 -31.19 7.15 4.70
CA VAL A 12 -31.04 5.72 4.40
C VAL A 12 -29.89 5.48 3.43
N LEU A 13 -29.76 6.31 2.39
CA LEU A 13 -28.64 6.24 1.45
C LEU A 13 -27.30 6.50 2.14
N SER A 14 -27.22 7.55 2.99
CA SER A 14 -26.01 7.82 3.77
C SER A 14 -25.66 6.66 4.72
N ALA A 15 -26.64 6.07 5.40
CA ALA A 15 -26.43 4.90 6.25
C ALA A 15 -25.93 3.69 5.44
N ALA A 16 -26.50 3.45 4.26
CA ALA A 16 -26.06 2.38 3.36
C ALA A 16 -24.61 2.59 2.90
N ILE A 17 -24.21 3.81 2.56
CA ILE A 17 -22.83 4.14 2.17
C ILE A 17 -21.86 3.86 3.32
N LEU A 18 -22.20 4.24 4.56
CA LEU A 18 -21.38 3.95 5.74
C LEU A 18 -21.23 2.44 5.95
N CYS A 19 -22.34 1.68 5.85
CA CYS A 19 -22.34 0.23 6.02
C CYS A 19 -21.54 -0.49 4.93
N ILE A 20 -21.67 -0.08 3.67
CA ILE A 20 -20.93 -0.67 2.55
C ILE A 20 -19.42 -0.45 2.77
N ASN A 21 -19.00 0.78 3.07
CA ASN A 21 -17.58 1.07 3.30
C ASN A 21 -17.04 0.32 4.53
N PHE A 22 -17.82 0.22 5.61
CA PHE A 22 -17.47 -0.59 6.77
C PHE A 22 -17.19 -2.05 6.39
N ILE A 23 -18.10 -2.69 5.64
CA ILE A 23 -17.95 -4.10 5.23
C ILE A 23 -16.72 -4.29 4.34
N PHE A 24 -16.46 -3.37 3.41
CA PHE A 24 -15.32 -3.46 2.49
C PHE A 24 -13.98 -3.30 3.22
N ILE A 25 -13.87 -2.36 4.15
CA ILE A 25 -12.65 -2.18 4.94
C ILE A 25 -12.47 -3.30 5.98
N LEU A 26 -13.55 -3.80 6.57
CA LEU A 26 -13.51 -4.95 7.47
C LEU A 26 -13.03 -6.21 6.74
N ASN A 27 -13.45 -6.40 5.49
CA ASN A 27 -12.95 -7.49 4.66
C ASN A 27 -11.43 -7.44 4.49
N LEU A 28 -10.85 -6.26 4.22
CA LEU A 28 -9.40 -6.09 4.09
C LEU A 28 -8.67 -6.32 5.41
N ASN A 29 -9.18 -5.77 6.51
CA ASN A 29 -8.60 -5.95 7.85
C ASN A 29 -8.52 -7.43 8.27
N ARG A 30 -9.53 -8.25 7.89
CA ARG A 30 -9.53 -9.70 8.16
C ARG A 30 -8.40 -10.46 7.46
N PHE A 31 -7.97 -9.98 6.30
CA PHE A 31 -6.83 -10.52 5.55
C PHE A 31 -5.54 -9.73 5.81
N SER A 32 -5.46 -8.98 6.91
CA SER A 32 -4.26 -8.24 7.31
C SER A 32 -3.77 -8.78 8.65
N GLY A 33 -2.67 -9.54 8.62
CA GLY A 33 -2.03 -10.09 9.82
C GLY A 33 -1.09 -9.10 10.48
N TYR A 34 -0.36 -9.58 11.49
CA TYR A 34 0.68 -8.78 12.16
C TYR A 34 1.96 -8.69 11.33
N THR A 35 2.65 -7.56 11.43
CA THR A 35 3.95 -7.32 10.80
C THR A 35 4.80 -6.33 11.60
N GLY A 36 6.12 -6.40 11.45
CA GLY A 36 7.06 -5.49 12.11
C GLY A 36 6.81 -5.32 13.61
N ASP A 37 6.62 -4.06 14.01
CA ASP A 37 6.49 -3.64 15.42
C ASP A 37 5.24 -4.20 16.11
N ASP A 38 4.30 -4.76 15.35
CA ASP A 38 3.09 -5.35 15.91
C ASP A 38 3.41 -6.42 16.96
N PHE A 39 4.45 -7.23 16.76
CA PHE A 39 4.85 -8.27 17.72
C PHE A 39 5.47 -7.69 18.99
N LEU A 40 6.22 -6.60 18.87
CA LEU A 40 6.91 -5.92 19.96
C LEU A 40 5.91 -5.31 20.95
N TYR A 41 4.91 -4.57 20.46
CA TYR A 41 3.99 -3.81 21.31
C TYR A 41 2.95 -4.65 22.07
N HIS A 42 2.98 -5.98 21.95
CA HIS A 42 2.25 -6.87 22.87
C HIS A 42 2.92 -6.97 24.25
N PHE A 43 4.18 -6.51 24.38
CA PHE A 43 4.95 -6.55 25.62
C PHE A 43 5.28 -5.13 26.09
N VAL A 44 5.52 -4.98 27.40
CA VAL A 44 5.88 -3.68 28.00
C VAL A 44 7.14 -3.14 27.32
N TYR A 45 7.01 -2.02 26.63
CA TYR A 45 8.10 -1.44 25.84
C TYR A 45 9.27 -1.00 26.74
N THR A 46 10.43 -1.64 26.56
CA THR A 46 11.69 -1.29 27.23
C THR A 46 12.80 -0.89 26.25
N GLY A 47 12.52 -0.92 24.94
CA GLY A 47 13.48 -0.65 23.87
C GLY A 47 13.19 -1.48 22.62
N ALA A 48 14.04 -1.36 21.61
CA ALA A 48 13.84 -2.03 20.32
C ALA A 48 13.99 -3.57 20.41
N TRP A 49 14.82 -4.09 21.31
CA TRP A 49 15.05 -5.52 21.49
C TRP A 49 14.37 -6.06 22.76
N PRO A 50 14.00 -7.35 22.83
CA PRO A 50 13.42 -7.92 24.04
C PRO A 50 14.37 -7.79 25.22
N SER A 51 13.86 -7.39 26.38
CA SER A 51 14.59 -7.45 27.64
C SER A 51 14.82 -8.89 28.08
N GLU A 52 15.78 -9.09 29.00
CA GLU A 52 16.01 -10.38 29.65
C GLU A 52 14.74 -10.89 30.36
N HIS A 53 14.04 -9.98 31.04
CA HIS A 53 12.75 -10.22 31.66
C HIS A 53 11.64 -9.55 30.86
N LEU A 54 11.15 -10.25 29.84
CA LEU A 54 10.01 -9.80 29.05
C LEU A 54 8.74 -9.78 29.90
N ARG A 55 7.99 -8.69 29.87
CA ARG A 55 6.77 -8.49 30.68
C ARG A 55 5.57 -8.19 29.79
N GLU A 56 4.42 -8.72 30.17
CA GLU A 56 3.13 -8.36 29.59
C GLU A 56 2.51 -7.18 30.36
N TYR A 57 1.53 -6.51 29.75
CA TYR A 57 0.81 -5.41 30.39
C TYR A 57 -0.22 -5.96 31.38
N HIS A 58 -0.08 -5.67 32.67
CA HIS A 58 -1.01 -6.14 33.70
C HIS A 58 -1.77 -5.02 34.40
N ASN A 59 -1.21 -3.81 34.45
CA ASN A 59 -1.79 -2.67 35.17
C ASN A 59 -1.50 -1.35 34.44
N LEU A 60 -2.19 -0.26 34.84
CA LEU A 60 -2.03 1.06 34.23
C LEU A 60 -0.59 1.61 34.31
N TRP A 61 0.18 1.23 35.34
CA TRP A 61 1.56 1.68 35.47
C TRP A 61 2.48 1.11 34.39
N ASP A 62 2.26 -0.14 33.97
CA ASP A 62 2.99 -0.74 32.84
C ASP A 62 2.76 0.06 31.55
N TRP A 63 1.55 0.59 31.35
CA TRP A 63 1.22 1.42 30.20
C TRP A 63 1.90 2.78 30.26
N ILE A 64 1.81 3.46 31.40
CA ILE A 64 2.45 4.77 31.61
C ILE A 64 3.96 4.65 31.42
N LEU A 65 4.57 3.61 32.00
CA LEU A 65 5.99 3.33 31.86
C LEU A 65 6.36 3.07 30.39
N ALA A 66 5.62 2.22 29.68
CA ALA A 66 5.90 1.92 28.28
C ALA A 66 5.81 3.16 27.39
N VAL A 67 4.77 3.99 27.54
CA VAL A 67 4.62 5.24 26.78
C VAL A 67 5.77 6.20 27.10
N HIS A 68 6.07 6.40 28.39
CA HIS A 68 7.16 7.27 28.83
C HIS A 68 8.52 6.82 28.29
N THR A 69 8.86 5.53 28.44
CA THR A 69 10.10 4.96 27.94
C THR A 69 10.19 5.05 26.42
N HIS A 70 9.10 4.80 25.71
CA HIS A 70 9.07 4.97 24.26
C HIS A 70 9.33 6.42 23.83
N MET A 71 8.71 7.38 24.51
CA MET A 71 8.90 8.80 24.22
C MET A 71 10.34 9.27 24.40
N LEU A 72 11.06 8.71 25.38
CA LEU A 72 12.44 9.06 25.67
C LEU A 72 13.46 8.37 24.75
N ILE A 73 13.18 7.14 24.30
CA ILE A 73 14.15 6.33 23.54
C ILE A 73 13.95 6.46 22.03
N TRP A 74 12.70 6.37 21.56
CA TRP A 74 12.40 6.15 20.14
C TRP A 74 11.86 7.38 19.44
N ASN A 75 10.67 7.85 19.80
CA ASN A 75 10.08 9.12 19.39
C ASN A 75 8.95 9.55 20.31
N ALA A 76 8.68 10.85 20.38
CA ALA A 76 7.73 11.44 21.32
C ALA A 76 6.29 11.53 20.79
N ARG A 77 5.86 10.52 20.00
CA ARG A 77 4.51 10.42 19.41
C ARG A 77 3.48 9.89 20.41
N MET A 78 3.35 10.53 21.58
CA MET A 78 2.61 10.00 22.74
C MET A 78 1.22 9.46 22.38
N THR A 79 0.43 10.24 21.64
CA THR A 79 -0.96 9.87 21.30
C THR A 79 -0.99 8.65 20.39
N SER A 80 -0.08 8.57 19.42
CA SER A 80 0.06 7.41 18.54
C SER A 80 0.47 6.16 19.34
N ILE A 81 1.43 6.29 20.26
CA ILE A 81 1.92 5.16 21.07
C ILE A 81 0.86 4.63 22.03
N ILE A 82 0.04 5.51 22.62
CA ILE A 82 -1.12 5.09 23.41
C ILE A 82 -2.05 4.22 22.56
N PHE A 83 -2.34 4.62 21.32
CA PHE A 83 -3.17 3.84 20.41
C PHE A 83 -2.50 2.55 19.94
N GLU A 84 -1.18 2.56 19.69
CA GLU A 84 -0.44 1.38 19.24
C GLU A 84 -0.45 0.29 20.31
N ILE A 85 -0.08 0.64 21.56
CA ILE A 85 -0.12 -0.29 22.69
C ILE A 85 -1.56 -0.80 22.88
N PHE A 86 -2.55 0.10 22.83
CA PHE A 86 -3.96 -0.29 22.96
C PHE A 86 -4.42 -1.27 21.88
N ALA A 87 -4.04 -1.04 20.63
CA ALA A 87 -4.39 -1.89 19.52
C ALA A 87 -3.81 -3.31 19.66
N MET A 88 -2.65 -3.47 20.31
CA MET A 88 -2.04 -4.79 20.57
C MET A 88 -2.63 -5.51 21.78
N GLN A 89 -3.24 -4.81 22.72
CA GLN A 89 -3.82 -5.45 23.91
C GLN A 89 -5.21 -6.05 23.66
N ILE A 90 -5.80 -5.79 22.49
CA ILE A 90 -7.11 -6.34 22.12
C ILE A 90 -6.98 -7.47 21.10
N PRO A 91 -7.91 -8.46 21.10
CA PRO A 91 -7.88 -9.53 20.10
C PRO A 91 -7.92 -8.98 18.67
N LYS A 92 -7.10 -9.54 17.76
CA LYS A 92 -7.00 -9.08 16.36
C LYS A 92 -8.36 -8.95 15.64
N GLY A 93 -9.29 -9.88 15.92
CA GLY A 93 -10.64 -9.82 15.36
C GLY A 93 -11.43 -8.58 15.80
N LEU A 94 -11.29 -8.16 17.06
CA LEU A 94 -11.90 -6.93 17.58
C LEU A 94 -11.20 -5.68 17.02
N PHE A 95 -9.87 -5.70 16.93
CA PHE A 95 -9.11 -4.63 16.26
C PHE A 95 -9.64 -4.42 14.83
N ASN A 96 -9.85 -5.49 14.05
CA ASN A 96 -10.35 -5.39 12.68
C ASN A 96 -11.69 -4.63 12.60
N ILE A 97 -12.59 -4.86 13.57
CA ILE A 97 -13.90 -4.18 13.66
C ILE A 97 -13.71 -2.71 14.03
N ILE A 98 -12.97 -2.43 15.10
CA ILE A 98 -12.73 -1.06 15.59
C ILE A 98 -12.04 -0.21 14.53
N ASN A 99 -10.98 -0.75 13.90
CA ASN A 99 -10.22 -0.06 12.89
C ASN A 99 -11.08 0.30 11.66
N SER A 100 -11.94 -0.63 11.23
CA SER A 100 -12.89 -0.39 10.13
C SER A 100 -13.94 0.66 10.49
N LEU A 101 -14.38 0.69 11.76
CA LEU A 101 -15.29 1.72 12.26
C LEU A 101 -14.61 3.09 12.29
N ILE A 102 -13.35 3.18 12.72
CA ILE A 102 -12.58 4.44 12.75
C ILE A 102 -12.40 4.99 11.33
N TYR A 103 -12.12 4.15 10.33
CA TYR A 103 -12.07 4.59 8.93
C TYR A 103 -13.39 5.23 8.47
N VAL A 104 -14.52 4.58 8.78
CA VAL A 104 -15.85 5.08 8.41
C VAL A 104 -16.21 6.34 9.19
N LEU A 105 -15.86 6.40 10.48
CA LEU A 105 -16.07 7.57 11.32
C LEU A 105 -15.25 8.76 10.84
N LEU A 106 -14.00 8.55 10.43
CA LEU A 106 -13.16 9.60 9.84
C LEU A 106 -13.81 10.18 8.57
N GLY A 107 -14.27 9.33 7.65
CA GLY A 107 -14.97 9.78 6.44
C GLY A 107 -16.27 10.53 6.75
N LEU A 108 -17.02 10.09 7.75
CA LEU A 108 -18.20 10.80 8.24
C LEU A 108 -17.82 12.18 8.81
N LEU A 109 -16.79 12.27 9.64
CA LEU A 109 -16.37 13.54 10.24
C LEU A 109 -15.80 14.52 9.21
N ILE A 110 -15.09 14.04 8.18
CA ILE A 110 -14.70 14.86 7.02
C ILE A 110 -15.96 15.47 6.38
N ASN A 111 -17.00 14.65 6.16
CA ASN A 111 -18.25 15.14 5.58
C ASN A 111 -19.01 16.08 6.54
N VAL A 112 -18.87 15.90 7.85
CA VAL A 112 -19.37 16.86 8.86
C VAL A 112 -18.63 18.19 8.76
N LEU A 113 -17.30 18.22 8.70
CA LEU A 113 -16.52 19.47 8.55
C LEU A 113 -16.95 20.29 7.32
N VAL A 114 -17.26 19.61 6.22
CA VAL A 114 -17.67 20.25 4.95
C VAL A 114 -19.14 20.69 4.99
N SER A 115 -20.05 19.80 5.38
CA SER A 115 -21.50 20.00 5.20
C SER A 115 -22.24 20.42 6.48
N GLY A 116 -21.56 20.46 7.62
CA GLY A 116 -22.13 20.73 8.94
C GLY A 116 -23.34 19.85 9.26
N LYS A 117 -24.44 20.47 9.72
CA LYS A 117 -25.70 19.79 10.07
C LYS A 117 -26.34 19.00 8.91
N LYS A 118 -25.90 19.23 7.66
CA LYS A 118 -26.42 18.53 6.47
C LYS A 118 -25.60 17.31 6.07
N ALA A 119 -24.57 16.92 6.82
CA ALA A 119 -23.67 15.81 6.45
C ALA A 119 -24.42 14.52 6.06
N PHE A 120 -25.39 14.09 6.88
CA PHE A 120 -26.19 12.90 6.60
C PHE A 120 -27.27 13.09 5.51
N LEU A 121 -27.48 14.33 5.05
CA LEU A 121 -28.42 14.66 3.98
C LEU A 121 -27.72 14.87 2.63
N LYS A 122 -26.41 14.63 2.55
CA LYS A 122 -25.61 14.72 1.32
C LYS A 122 -24.90 13.39 1.02
N PRO A 123 -25.64 12.31 0.66
CA PRO A 123 -25.04 11.01 0.36
C PRO A 123 -24.07 11.04 -0.82
N SER A 124 -24.24 11.97 -1.78
CA SER A 124 -23.27 12.15 -2.87
C SER A 124 -21.92 12.66 -2.36
N HIS A 125 -21.90 13.62 -1.43
CA HIS A 125 -20.66 14.13 -0.84
C HIS A 125 -19.99 13.04 -0.02
N LEU A 126 -20.76 12.31 0.79
CA LEU A 126 -20.26 11.18 1.56
C LEU A 126 -19.65 10.08 0.68
N SER A 127 -20.31 9.74 -0.44
CA SER A 127 -19.78 8.77 -1.41
C SER A 127 -18.47 9.26 -2.02
N LEU A 128 -18.43 10.53 -2.42
CA LEU A 128 -17.22 11.14 -2.96
C LEU A 128 -16.10 11.15 -1.91
N THR A 129 -16.38 11.48 -0.65
CA THR A 129 -15.40 11.42 0.44
C THR A 129 -14.74 10.05 0.54
N PHE A 130 -15.50 8.96 0.58
CA PHE A 130 -14.92 7.62 0.66
C PHE A 130 -14.13 7.22 -0.60
N LEU A 131 -14.59 7.61 -1.79
CA LEU A 131 -13.85 7.37 -3.02
C LEU A 131 -12.53 8.16 -3.05
N LEU A 132 -12.52 9.40 -2.59
CA LEU A 132 -11.30 10.20 -2.44
C LEU A 132 -10.37 9.58 -1.39
N MET A 133 -10.90 9.11 -0.26
CA MET A 133 -10.09 8.42 0.76
C MET A 133 -9.48 7.12 0.22
N TRP A 134 -10.22 6.34 -0.58
CA TRP A 134 -9.70 5.12 -1.19
C TRP A 134 -8.47 5.40 -2.06
N PHE A 135 -8.54 6.39 -2.95
CA PHE A 135 -7.46 6.65 -3.92
C PHE A 135 -6.34 7.54 -3.39
N PHE A 136 -6.64 8.41 -2.44
CA PHE A 136 -5.72 9.49 -2.06
C PHE A 136 -5.29 9.47 -0.59
N LEU A 137 -5.55 8.40 0.16
CA LEU A 137 -4.83 8.16 1.41
C LEU A 137 -3.51 7.42 1.09
N PRO A 138 -2.34 8.08 1.18
CA PRO A 138 -1.07 7.49 0.82
C PRO A 138 -0.71 6.32 1.72
N GLY A 139 -0.14 5.27 1.12
CA GLY A 139 0.33 4.09 1.84
C GLY A 139 -0.79 3.38 2.62
N MET A 140 -1.99 3.28 2.05
CA MET A 140 -3.19 2.70 2.69
C MET A 140 -2.93 1.37 3.43
N GLY A 141 -2.09 0.49 2.89
CA GLY A 141 -1.65 -0.71 3.60
C GLY A 141 -0.95 -0.38 4.93
N SER A 142 0.05 0.50 4.87
CA SER A 142 0.83 0.96 6.03
C SER A 142 0.14 1.99 6.94
N THR A 143 -0.96 2.62 6.52
CA THR A 143 -1.64 3.70 7.29
C THR A 143 -3.04 3.35 7.74
N VAL A 144 -3.68 2.34 7.12
CA VAL A 144 -5.06 1.92 7.40
C VAL A 144 -5.13 0.45 7.80
N LEU A 145 -4.30 -0.45 7.25
CA LEU A 145 -4.44 -1.90 7.49
C LEU A 145 -3.41 -2.50 8.46
N TRP A 146 -2.15 -2.07 8.39
CA TRP A 146 -1.12 -2.40 9.37
C TRP A 146 -1.54 -1.89 10.75
N VAL A 147 -1.44 -2.71 11.79
CA VAL A 147 -1.97 -2.39 13.12
C VAL A 147 -1.26 -1.18 13.73
N SER A 148 0.07 -1.23 13.89
CA SER A 148 0.82 -0.06 14.38
C SER A 148 0.66 1.16 13.46
N GLY A 149 0.66 0.93 12.14
CA GLY A 149 0.42 1.97 11.15
C GLY A 149 -0.92 2.69 11.31
N ALA A 150 -2.01 1.96 11.45
CA ALA A 150 -3.35 2.52 11.66
C ALA A 150 -3.44 3.32 12.97
N ALA A 151 -2.83 2.81 14.03
CA ALA A 151 -2.75 3.49 15.32
C ALA A 151 -1.85 4.75 15.30
N ASN A 152 -0.93 4.87 14.34
CA ASN A 152 -0.07 6.06 14.17
C ASN A 152 -0.59 7.10 13.16
N TYR A 153 -1.46 6.69 12.22
CA TYR A 153 -1.95 7.58 11.17
C TYR A 153 -3.47 7.73 11.17
N LEU A 154 -4.22 6.62 11.03
CA LEU A 154 -5.68 6.66 10.92
C LEU A 154 -6.35 7.13 12.23
N TRP A 155 -5.99 6.53 13.37
CA TRP A 155 -6.62 6.83 14.66
C TRP A 155 -6.25 8.24 15.16
N PRO A 156 -4.99 8.70 15.07
CA PRO A 156 -4.64 10.08 15.40
C PRO A 156 -5.33 11.10 14.49
N SER A 157 -5.58 10.76 13.23
CA SER A 157 -6.34 11.63 12.33
C SER A 157 -7.79 11.83 12.80
N LEU A 158 -8.39 10.83 13.46
CA LEU A 158 -9.70 11.02 14.09
C LEU A 158 -9.64 12.09 15.19
N VAL A 159 -8.60 12.06 16.03
CA VAL A 159 -8.36 13.06 17.09
C VAL A 159 -8.16 14.46 16.48
N ILE A 160 -7.32 14.56 15.44
CA ILE A 160 -7.08 15.81 14.69
C ILE A 160 -8.39 16.37 14.16
N ILE A 161 -9.21 15.56 13.48
CA ILE A 161 -10.47 16.04 12.90
C ILE A 161 -11.47 16.44 13.99
N LEU A 162 -11.58 15.69 15.09
CA LEU A 162 -12.43 16.05 16.23
C LEU A 162 -12.01 17.38 16.85
N PHE A 163 -10.71 17.61 17.01
CA PHE A 163 -10.14 18.88 17.47
C PHE A 163 -10.54 20.04 16.55
N LEU A 164 -10.39 19.86 15.23
CA LEU A 164 -10.69 20.89 14.23
C LEU A 164 -12.18 21.25 14.13
N LEU A 165 -13.11 20.38 14.56
CA LEU A 165 -14.54 20.71 14.60
C LEU A 165 -14.83 21.95 15.46
N ALA A 166 -14.11 22.12 16.57
CA ALA A 166 -14.29 23.26 17.47
C ALA A 166 -13.95 24.59 16.80
N PHE A 167 -12.97 24.58 15.89
CA PHE A 167 -12.50 25.76 15.16
C PHE A 167 -13.38 26.05 13.94
N GLN A 168 -13.72 25.02 13.16
CA GLN A 168 -14.53 25.15 11.94
C GLN A 168 -15.96 25.64 12.26
N PHE A 169 -16.54 25.19 13.37
CA PHE A 169 -17.91 25.57 13.77
C PHE A 169 -17.97 26.69 14.82
N ASP A 170 -16.83 27.29 15.17
CA ASP A 170 -16.74 28.36 16.15
C ASP A 170 -17.50 28.04 17.45
N ILE A 171 -17.18 26.88 18.05
CA ILE A 171 -17.89 26.40 19.24
C ILE A 171 -17.54 27.29 20.44
N ALA A 172 -18.57 27.90 21.03
CA ALA A 172 -18.44 28.68 22.26
C ALA A 172 -18.28 27.79 23.50
N ALA A 173 -17.29 28.07 24.35
CA ALA A 173 -17.29 27.52 25.70
C ALA A 173 -18.46 28.13 26.49
N ARG A 174 -19.39 27.28 26.92
CA ARG A 174 -20.39 27.62 27.94
C ARG A 174 -19.84 27.47 29.36
N SER A 175 -18.62 26.96 29.51
CA SER A 175 -17.96 26.64 30.77
C SER A 175 -16.46 26.45 30.56
N ASN A 176 -15.65 26.76 31.58
CA ASN A 176 -14.20 26.54 31.59
C ASN A 176 -13.80 25.07 31.31
N TRP A 177 -14.68 24.11 31.61
CA TRP A 177 -14.46 22.69 31.30
C TRP A 177 -14.36 22.40 29.80
N ILE A 178 -15.04 23.18 28.96
CA ILE A 178 -14.95 23.03 27.50
C ILE A 178 -13.59 23.53 27.01
N SER A 179 -13.10 24.65 27.55
CA SER A 179 -11.76 25.16 27.25
C SER A 179 -10.66 24.21 27.70
N LEU A 180 -10.79 23.63 28.91
CA LEU A 180 -9.86 22.59 29.39
C LEU A 180 -9.92 21.33 28.52
N GLY A 181 -11.11 20.87 28.14
CA GLY A 181 -11.28 19.74 27.24
C GLY A 181 -10.64 19.98 25.87
N LEU A 182 -10.80 21.19 25.32
CA LEU A 182 -10.18 21.57 24.05
C LEU A 182 -8.66 21.72 24.16
N PHE A 183 -8.14 22.19 25.31
CA PHE A 183 -6.71 22.20 25.62
C PHE A 183 -6.13 20.78 25.64
N ILE A 184 -6.77 19.84 26.36
CA ILE A 184 -6.34 18.44 26.44
C ILE A 184 -6.40 17.78 25.06
N LEU A 185 -7.48 18.00 24.32
CA LEU A 185 -7.63 17.48 22.96
C LEU A 185 -6.58 18.09 22.01
N GLY A 186 -6.25 19.37 22.18
CA GLY A 186 -5.15 20.03 21.51
C GLY A 186 -3.80 19.38 21.85
N LEU A 187 -3.51 19.14 23.13
CA LEU A 187 -2.29 18.48 23.58
C LEU A 187 -2.12 17.10 22.93
N LEU A 188 -3.18 16.28 22.95
CA LEU A 188 -3.20 14.97 22.27
C LEU A 188 -2.99 15.12 20.77
N THR A 189 -3.57 16.14 20.15
CA THR A 189 -3.43 16.42 18.71
C THR A 189 -1.98 16.82 18.36
N GLY A 190 -1.35 17.65 19.18
CA GLY A 190 0.05 18.06 19.01
C GLY A 190 1.03 16.90 19.15
N LEU A 191 0.74 15.93 20.03
CA LEU A 191 1.55 14.74 20.32
C LEU A 191 1.23 13.52 19.42
N THR A 192 0.67 13.75 18.22
CA THR A 192 0.38 12.67 17.27
C THR A 192 1.65 12.22 16.54
N ASN A 193 1.83 12.60 15.28
CA ASN A 193 3.09 12.49 14.56
C ASN A 193 3.51 13.87 14.05
N GLU A 194 4.76 14.01 13.58
CA GLU A 194 5.40 15.33 13.36
C GLU A 194 4.61 16.16 12.34
N VAL A 195 4.07 15.48 11.32
CA VAL A 195 3.25 16.10 10.27
C VAL A 195 1.83 16.38 10.76
N GLY A 196 1.20 15.43 11.45
CA GLY A 196 -0.15 15.56 11.99
C GLY A 196 -0.26 16.68 13.02
N GLY A 197 0.66 16.72 13.99
CA GLY A 197 0.75 17.76 15.00
C GLY A 197 1.01 19.15 14.39
N ALA A 198 1.98 19.26 13.47
CA ALA A 198 2.30 20.52 12.80
C ALA A 198 1.12 21.08 12.00
N THR A 199 0.46 20.24 11.19
CA THR A 199 -0.68 20.66 10.37
C THR A 199 -1.87 21.08 11.21
N ALA A 200 -2.19 20.33 12.26
CA ALA A 200 -3.31 20.63 13.14
C ALA A 200 -3.07 21.90 13.96
N PHE A 201 -1.86 22.09 14.51
CA PHE A 201 -1.48 23.30 15.23
C PHE A 201 -1.58 24.55 14.34
N LEU A 202 -0.96 24.51 13.16
CA LEU A 202 -1.02 25.63 12.21
C LEU A 202 -2.45 25.95 11.79
N LEU A 203 -3.24 24.91 11.47
CA LEU A 203 -4.61 25.10 11.04
C LEU A 203 -5.48 25.71 12.14
N ALA A 204 -5.35 25.23 13.38
CA ALA A 204 -6.05 25.78 14.54
C ALA A 204 -5.67 27.26 14.78
N LEU A 205 -4.39 27.60 14.66
CA LEU A 205 -3.92 28.98 14.75
C LEU A 205 -4.55 29.86 13.67
N LEU A 206 -4.53 29.42 12.42
CA LEU A 206 -5.11 30.15 11.29
C LEU A 206 -6.62 30.35 11.43
N PHE A 207 -7.34 29.32 11.87
CA PHE A 207 -8.77 29.43 12.17
C PHE A 207 -9.06 30.42 13.29
N THR A 208 -8.27 30.39 14.36
CA THR A 208 -8.42 31.32 15.49
C THR A 208 -8.23 32.76 15.03
N ILE A 209 -7.21 33.04 14.21
CA ILE A 209 -6.99 34.37 13.61
C ILE A 209 -8.16 34.77 12.71
N PHE A 210 -8.65 33.85 11.87
CA PHE A 210 -9.77 34.10 10.98
C PHE A 210 -11.06 34.42 11.74
N ASN A 211 -11.41 33.62 12.76
CA ASN A 211 -12.59 33.80 13.58
C ASN A 211 -12.51 35.10 14.40
N TYR A 212 -11.34 35.41 14.96
CA TYR A 212 -11.10 36.68 15.65
C TYR A 212 -11.34 37.90 14.75
N ARG A 213 -10.81 37.88 13.53
CA ARG A 213 -11.02 38.98 12.56
C ARG A 213 -12.47 39.13 12.10
N ARG A 214 -13.23 38.03 12.09
CA ARG A 214 -14.65 38.04 11.70
C ARG A 214 -15.54 38.57 12.82
N GLN A 215 -15.35 38.07 14.03
CA GLN A 215 -16.12 38.47 15.21
C GLN A 215 -15.33 38.17 16.50
N PRO A 216 -14.65 39.17 17.09
CA PRO A 216 -14.04 39.02 18.40
C PRO A 216 -15.09 38.61 19.44
N SER A 217 -14.88 37.48 20.12
CA SER A 217 -15.80 36.96 21.14
C SER A 217 -15.08 36.01 22.09
N GLU A 218 -15.72 35.67 23.22
CA GLU A 218 -15.21 34.67 24.19
C GLU A 218 -14.94 33.29 23.55
N ARG A 219 -15.54 33.02 22.38
CA ARG A 219 -15.29 31.80 21.59
C ARG A 219 -13.84 31.72 21.10
N VAL A 220 -13.25 32.87 20.79
CA VAL A 220 -11.84 32.97 20.39
C VAL A 220 -10.93 32.61 21.57
N LEU A 221 -11.28 32.99 22.80
CA LEU A 221 -10.50 32.60 23.98
C LEU A 221 -10.49 31.06 24.15
N THR A 222 -11.62 30.41 23.92
CA THR A 222 -11.71 28.94 23.92
C THR A 222 -10.77 28.32 22.89
N GLN A 223 -10.77 28.86 21.67
CA GLN A 223 -9.88 28.42 20.58
C GLN A 223 -8.40 28.62 20.93
N ILE A 224 -8.06 29.73 21.60
CA ILE A 224 -6.69 29.99 22.08
C ILE A 224 -6.22 28.88 23.04
N PHE A 225 -7.06 28.43 23.98
CA PHE A 225 -6.71 27.28 24.83
C PHE A 225 -6.43 26.01 24.01
N GLY A 226 -7.24 25.73 22.98
CA GLY A 226 -6.98 24.63 22.05
C GLY A 226 -5.64 24.78 21.31
N VAL A 227 -5.34 25.98 20.80
CA VAL A 227 -4.08 26.29 20.11
C VAL A 227 -2.88 26.15 21.05
N LEU A 228 -3.00 26.60 22.31
CA LEU A 228 -1.95 26.45 23.32
C LEU A 228 -1.68 24.97 23.61
N GLY A 229 -2.72 24.16 23.79
CA GLY A 229 -2.57 22.72 23.97
C GLY A 229 -1.86 22.06 22.78
N ALA A 230 -2.32 22.34 21.56
CA ALA A 230 -1.71 21.82 20.34
C ALA A 230 -0.26 22.27 20.14
N GLY A 231 0.04 23.54 20.42
CA GLY A 231 1.38 24.09 20.37
C GLY A 231 2.31 23.41 21.37
N ILE A 232 1.91 23.34 22.65
CA ILE A 232 2.69 22.66 23.69
C ILE A 232 2.96 21.20 23.30
N GLY A 233 1.94 20.46 22.87
CA GLY A 233 2.10 19.07 22.45
C GLY A 233 3.07 18.92 21.27
N PHE A 234 2.89 19.74 20.23
CA PHE A 234 3.75 19.72 19.05
C PHE A 234 5.21 20.05 19.38
N PHE A 235 5.46 21.09 20.19
CA PHE A 235 6.83 21.46 20.58
C PHE A 235 7.47 20.44 21.51
N ILE A 236 6.73 19.85 22.46
CA ILE A 236 7.24 18.72 23.27
C ILE A 236 7.67 17.57 22.37
N GLN A 237 6.83 17.19 21.41
CA GLN A 237 7.17 16.13 20.47
C GLN A 237 8.44 16.46 19.69
N LEU A 238 8.54 17.67 19.13
CA LEU A 238 9.68 18.07 18.31
C LEU A 238 10.98 18.08 19.11
N LEU A 239 10.96 18.62 20.34
CA LEU A 239 12.13 18.70 21.21
C LEU A 239 12.62 17.32 21.63
N LEU A 240 11.72 16.42 22.01
CA LEU A 240 12.07 15.07 22.47
C LEU A 240 12.41 14.11 21.32
N SER A 241 11.83 14.31 20.14
CA SER A 241 12.11 13.45 18.97
C SER A 241 13.42 13.85 18.27
N SER A 242 13.89 15.08 18.46
CA SER A 242 15.19 15.54 17.96
C SER A 242 16.34 14.76 18.60
N GLY A 243 17.18 14.10 17.80
CA GLY A 243 18.31 13.31 18.29
C GLY A 243 17.95 11.91 18.85
N SER A 244 16.68 11.51 18.73
CA SER A 244 16.17 10.20 19.14
C SER A 244 16.76 9.03 18.35
N SER A 245 16.55 7.80 18.84
CA SER A 245 17.00 6.58 18.15
C SER A 245 16.41 6.44 16.74
N GLU A 246 15.18 6.91 16.49
CA GLU A 246 14.61 6.94 15.14
C GLU A 246 15.43 7.83 14.20
N THR A 247 15.83 9.02 14.67
CA THR A 247 16.65 9.96 13.90
C THR A 247 18.04 9.39 13.64
N GLN A 248 18.64 8.71 14.61
CA GLN A 248 19.96 8.10 14.45
C GLN A 248 19.94 6.88 13.51
N ASN A 249 18.91 6.03 13.61
CA ASN A 249 18.79 4.81 12.80
C ASN A 249 18.38 5.09 11.35
N TYR A 250 17.55 6.11 11.11
CA TYR A 250 17.00 6.38 9.79
C TYR A 250 17.47 7.69 9.16
N GLY A 251 18.17 8.55 9.91
CA GLY A 251 18.66 9.84 9.45
C GLY A 251 19.59 9.68 8.25
N LYS A 252 19.14 10.10 7.07
CA LYS A 252 19.98 10.09 5.88
C LYS A 252 21.08 11.13 5.98
N SER A 253 22.27 10.79 5.47
CA SER A 253 23.36 11.73 5.16
C SER A 253 23.09 12.61 3.92
N ALA A 254 21.86 12.61 3.40
CA ALA A 254 21.51 13.33 2.18
C ALA A 254 21.49 14.85 2.44
N GLY A 255 22.10 15.63 1.56
CA GLY A 255 22.09 17.09 1.66
C GLY A 255 20.66 17.68 1.58
N PHE A 256 20.46 18.83 2.22
CA PHE A 256 19.16 19.51 2.33
C PHE A 256 18.42 19.65 0.99
N LEU A 257 19.12 20.00 -0.10
CA LEU A 257 18.52 20.14 -1.44
C LEU A 257 17.95 18.83 -1.98
N GLN A 258 18.61 17.69 -1.72
CA GLN A 258 18.09 16.39 -2.13
C GLN A 258 16.84 16.03 -1.33
N HIS A 259 16.84 16.32 -0.03
CA HIS A 259 15.68 16.08 0.82
C HIS A 259 14.47 16.95 0.41
N LEU A 260 14.71 18.22 0.06
CA LEU A 260 13.70 19.11 -0.50
C LEU A 260 13.13 18.60 -1.84
N SER A 261 13.99 18.10 -2.72
CA SER A 261 13.58 17.48 -3.99
C SER A 261 12.76 16.20 -3.78
N ASP A 262 13.13 15.37 -2.79
CA ASP A 262 12.38 14.17 -2.40
C ASP A 262 10.98 14.54 -1.89
N VAL A 263 10.84 15.58 -1.05
CA VAL A 263 9.55 16.08 -0.56
C VAL A 263 8.69 16.67 -1.68
N PHE A 264 9.28 17.46 -2.58
CA PHE A 264 8.55 17.99 -3.73
C PHE A 264 8.05 16.86 -4.64
N THR A 265 8.92 15.92 -4.97
CA THR A 265 8.58 14.76 -5.81
C THR A 265 7.52 13.88 -5.13
N GLY A 266 7.64 13.64 -3.83
CA GLY A 266 6.67 12.91 -3.04
C GLY A 266 5.30 13.59 -3.01
N THR A 267 5.27 14.92 -2.85
CA THR A 267 4.02 15.69 -2.89
C THR A 267 3.35 15.61 -4.27
N MET A 268 4.12 15.70 -5.35
CA MET A 268 3.57 15.51 -6.70
C MET A 268 3.06 14.08 -6.91
N GLN A 269 3.76 13.07 -6.39
CA GLN A 269 3.40 11.66 -6.52
C GLN A 269 2.14 11.30 -5.72
N TYR A 270 2.06 11.73 -4.46
CA TYR A 270 1.02 11.31 -3.52
C TYR A 270 -0.15 12.28 -3.44
N SER A 271 0.03 13.55 -3.80
CA SER A 271 -0.98 14.60 -3.67
C SER A 271 -1.32 15.30 -4.99
N GLY A 272 -0.52 15.14 -6.04
CA GLY A 272 -0.66 15.90 -7.30
C GLY A 272 -2.02 15.76 -7.98
N PHE A 273 -2.60 14.56 -7.98
CA PHE A 273 -3.93 14.31 -8.54
C PHE A 273 -5.08 14.94 -7.73
N LEU A 274 -4.88 15.21 -6.43
CA LEU A 274 -5.81 16.03 -5.63
C LEU A 274 -5.58 17.53 -5.83
N LEU A 275 -4.31 17.94 -5.90
CA LEU A 275 -3.93 19.34 -6.06
C LEU A 275 -4.42 19.92 -7.40
N LEU A 276 -4.39 19.14 -8.49
CA LEU A 276 -4.87 19.62 -9.79
C LEU A 276 -6.34 20.10 -9.76
N PRO A 277 -7.35 19.28 -9.39
CA PRO A 277 -8.73 19.74 -9.34
C PRO A 277 -8.96 20.86 -8.31
N ILE A 278 -8.19 20.90 -7.21
CA ILE A 278 -8.22 22.01 -6.25
C ILE A 278 -7.81 23.32 -6.91
N ILE A 279 -6.68 23.33 -7.63
CA ILE A 279 -6.17 24.52 -8.32
C ILE A 279 -7.15 24.96 -9.41
N LEU A 280 -7.64 24.02 -10.22
CA LEU A 280 -8.58 24.31 -11.30
C LEU A 280 -9.90 24.90 -10.77
N LEU A 281 -10.53 24.23 -9.78
CA LEU A 281 -11.79 24.68 -9.19
C LEU A 281 -11.62 25.98 -8.40
N GLY A 282 -10.53 26.12 -7.64
CA GLY A 282 -10.18 27.35 -6.94
C GLY A 282 -9.98 28.53 -7.89
N GLY A 283 -9.28 28.32 -9.01
CA GLY A 283 -9.11 29.30 -10.08
C GLY A 283 -10.44 29.72 -10.70
N LEU A 284 -11.31 28.76 -11.04
CA LEU A 284 -12.66 29.06 -11.53
C LEU A 284 -13.47 29.89 -10.54
N LEU A 285 -13.48 29.51 -9.26
CA LEU A 285 -14.19 30.25 -8.22
C LEU A 285 -13.64 31.67 -8.06
N TYR A 286 -12.32 31.85 -8.12
CA TYR A 286 -11.67 33.17 -8.07
C TYR A 286 -12.05 34.06 -9.26
N LEU A 287 -12.15 33.50 -10.47
CA LEU A 287 -12.66 34.23 -11.64
C LEU A 287 -14.12 34.69 -11.44
N ARG A 288 -14.89 33.99 -10.60
CA ARG A 288 -16.27 34.33 -10.22
C ARG A 288 -16.38 35.14 -8.92
N ARG A 289 -15.29 35.70 -8.38
CA ARG A 289 -15.28 36.38 -7.06
C ARG A 289 -16.30 37.51 -6.88
N ILE A 290 -16.68 38.19 -7.96
CA ILE A 290 -17.69 39.26 -7.94
C ILE A 290 -19.08 38.71 -7.59
N GLN A 291 -19.33 37.41 -7.83
CA GLN A 291 -20.59 36.73 -7.54
C GLN A 291 -20.63 36.11 -6.12
N TRP A 292 -19.55 36.24 -5.33
CA TRP A 292 -19.49 35.57 -4.04
C TRP A 292 -20.45 36.21 -3.04
N THR A 293 -21.29 35.38 -2.44
CA THR A 293 -21.98 35.72 -1.20
C THR A 293 -21.02 35.56 -0.03
N GLU A 294 -21.33 36.16 1.14
CA GLU A 294 -20.53 35.98 2.35
C GLU A 294 -20.36 34.51 2.75
N LYS A 295 -21.36 33.67 2.45
CA LYS A 295 -21.28 32.22 2.68
C LYS A 295 -20.28 31.54 1.74
N VAL A 296 -20.32 31.85 0.43
CA VAL A 296 -19.33 31.35 -0.55
C VAL A 296 -17.92 31.81 -0.17
N LYS A 297 -17.76 33.09 0.17
CA LYS A 297 -16.49 33.67 0.62
C LYS A 297 -15.95 32.93 1.85
N THR A 298 -16.80 32.63 2.84
CA THR A 298 -16.40 31.84 4.02
C THR A 298 -15.93 30.43 3.64
N LEU A 299 -16.67 29.72 2.77
CA LEU A 299 -16.28 28.38 2.30
C LEU A 299 -14.93 28.41 1.55
N ILE A 300 -14.70 29.44 0.73
CA ILE A 300 -13.45 29.59 0.00
C ILE A 300 -12.29 29.91 0.95
N ILE A 301 -12.45 30.86 1.88
CA ILE A 301 -11.38 31.18 2.85
C ILE A 301 -11.05 29.95 3.69
N THR A 302 -12.04 29.26 4.24
CA THR A 302 -11.80 28.03 5.02
C THR A 302 -11.10 26.96 4.17
N SER A 303 -11.48 26.76 2.91
CA SER A 303 -10.77 25.86 2.00
C SER A 303 -9.30 26.25 1.80
N LEU A 304 -8.98 27.55 1.72
CA LEU A 304 -7.61 28.04 1.61
C LEU A 304 -6.81 27.84 2.90
N LEU A 305 -7.43 27.91 4.08
CA LEU A 305 -6.77 27.58 5.34
C LEU A 305 -6.37 26.10 5.38
N PHE A 306 -7.29 25.21 5.00
CA PHE A 306 -7.00 23.77 4.87
C PHE A 306 -5.90 23.50 3.84
N LEU A 307 -5.95 24.14 2.66
CA LEU A 307 -4.92 24.01 1.63
C LEU A 307 -3.55 24.49 2.12
N GLY A 308 -3.50 25.67 2.74
CA GLY A 308 -2.28 26.25 3.27
C GLY A 308 -1.64 25.33 4.32
N SER A 309 -2.44 24.81 5.26
CA SER A 309 -1.95 23.85 6.25
C SER A 309 -1.49 22.54 5.63
N ALA A 310 -2.20 21.99 4.64
CA ALA A 310 -1.78 20.77 3.94
C ALA A 310 -0.43 20.92 3.24
N LEU A 311 -0.19 22.07 2.60
CA LEU A 311 1.08 22.36 1.91
C LEU A 311 2.22 22.55 2.90
N VAL A 312 2.00 23.30 4.00
CA VAL A 312 3.00 23.44 5.06
C VAL A 312 3.27 22.10 5.75
N GLY A 313 2.25 21.25 5.95
CA GLY A 313 2.43 19.89 6.43
C GLY A 313 3.31 19.03 5.52
N SER A 314 3.12 19.16 4.21
CA SER A 314 4.00 18.50 3.24
C SER A 314 5.44 19.00 3.34
N ILE A 315 5.65 20.29 3.65
CA ILE A 315 6.97 20.86 3.94
C ILE A 315 7.52 20.37 5.29
N ALA A 316 6.68 20.14 6.30
CA ALA A 316 7.09 19.64 7.62
C ALA A 316 7.71 18.23 7.54
N ILE A 317 7.46 17.49 6.46
CA ILE A 317 8.14 16.21 6.16
C ILE A 317 9.66 16.38 6.06
N LEU A 318 10.17 17.59 5.77
CA LEU A 318 11.60 17.88 5.78
C LEU A 318 12.26 17.63 7.14
N ALA A 319 11.49 17.63 8.23
CA ALA A 319 11.97 17.31 9.56
C ALA A 319 12.07 15.80 9.83
N SER A 320 11.54 14.97 8.93
CA SER A 320 11.57 13.51 9.07
C SER A 320 12.87 12.93 8.48
N PRO A 321 13.52 11.97 9.16
CA PRO A 321 14.76 11.35 8.68
C PRO A 321 14.56 10.59 7.34
N ILE A 322 13.35 10.08 7.11
CA ILE A 322 12.94 9.38 5.89
C ILE A 322 11.61 9.93 5.37
N SER A 323 11.35 9.75 4.07
CA SER A 323 10.12 10.25 3.42
C SER A 323 9.24 9.13 2.83
N PRO A 324 8.77 8.14 3.64
CA PRO A 324 7.86 7.12 3.17
C PRO A 324 6.49 7.73 2.82
N ALA A 325 5.72 7.07 1.95
CA ALA A 325 4.43 7.55 1.45
C ALA A 325 3.47 7.99 2.57
N ARG A 326 3.46 7.25 3.70
CA ARG A 326 2.59 7.48 4.86
C ARG A 326 2.68 8.88 5.48
N LEU A 327 3.79 9.61 5.29
CA LEU A 327 3.90 10.98 5.82
C LEU A 327 2.96 11.99 5.13
N TRP A 328 2.48 11.70 3.92
CA TRP A 328 1.47 12.52 3.23
C TRP A 328 0.03 12.20 3.67
N PHE A 329 -0.19 11.31 4.63
CA PHE A 329 -1.54 10.91 5.07
C PHE A 329 -2.35 12.09 5.64
N ALA A 330 -1.83 12.80 6.64
CA ALA A 330 -2.50 13.96 7.23
C ALA A 330 -2.68 15.11 6.21
N PRO A 331 -1.64 15.51 5.42
CA PRO A 331 -1.82 16.48 4.34
C PRO A 331 -2.93 16.12 3.36
N ASN A 332 -3.00 14.86 2.93
CA ASN A 332 -4.02 14.43 1.97
C ASN A 332 -5.43 14.43 2.56
N ILE A 333 -5.61 14.16 3.85
CA ILE A 333 -6.92 14.35 4.51
C ILE A 333 -7.36 15.82 4.40
N LEU A 334 -6.46 16.76 4.68
CA LEU A 334 -6.76 18.19 4.56
C LEU A 334 -7.01 18.63 3.11
N LEU A 335 -6.32 18.04 2.13
CA LEU A 335 -6.58 18.27 0.70
C LEU A 335 -7.94 17.72 0.26
N ILE A 336 -8.36 16.55 0.77
CA ILE A 336 -9.71 16.01 0.53
C ILE A 336 -10.76 16.98 1.08
N ILE A 337 -10.58 17.47 2.32
CA ILE A 337 -11.48 18.48 2.91
C ILE A 337 -11.50 19.76 2.06
N THR A 338 -10.33 20.22 1.61
CA THR A 338 -10.19 21.41 0.73
C THR A 338 -11.03 21.24 -0.54
N LEU A 339 -10.87 20.13 -1.26
CA LEU A 339 -11.60 19.88 -2.49
C LEU A 339 -13.11 19.84 -2.26
N LEU A 340 -13.55 19.16 -1.19
CA LEU A 340 -14.97 19.06 -0.84
C LEU A 340 -15.56 20.44 -0.43
N LEU A 341 -14.80 21.28 0.28
CA LEU A 341 -15.22 22.66 0.60
C LEU A 341 -15.32 23.54 -0.66
N LEU A 342 -14.40 23.37 -1.63
CA LEU A 342 -14.49 24.08 -2.92
C LEU A 342 -15.70 23.62 -3.74
N ILE A 343 -16.01 22.31 -3.72
CA ILE A 343 -17.24 21.79 -4.33
C ILE A 343 -18.46 22.40 -3.65
N GLU A 344 -18.50 22.42 -2.31
CA GLU A 344 -19.60 23.06 -1.55
C GLU A 344 -19.72 24.55 -1.89
N ALA A 345 -18.60 25.27 -2.01
CA ALA A 345 -18.57 26.68 -2.40
C ALA A 345 -19.13 26.90 -3.81
N TRP A 346 -18.77 26.04 -4.76
CA TRP A 346 -19.31 26.09 -6.12
C TRP A 346 -20.80 25.77 -6.16
N GLN A 347 -21.26 24.75 -5.42
CA GLN A 347 -22.69 24.45 -5.32
C GLN A 347 -23.45 25.62 -4.70
N GLU A 348 -22.92 26.23 -3.64
CA GLU A 348 -23.52 27.39 -2.98
C GLU A 348 -23.57 28.62 -3.90
N LEU A 349 -22.51 28.85 -4.71
CA LEU A 349 -22.48 29.90 -5.73
C LEU A 349 -23.57 29.70 -6.80
N ARG A 350 -24.01 28.46 -7.00
CA ARG A 350 -25.10 28.07 -7.91
C ARG A 350 -26.39 27.69 -7.15
N LEU A 351 -26.57 28.29 -5.97
CA LEU A 351 -27.79 28.18 -5.12
C LEU A 351 -28.17 26.74 -4.73
N GLN A 352 -27.23 25.81 -4.81
CA GLN A 352 -27.43 24.39 -4.56
C GLN A 352 -28.57 23.79 -5.41
N GLU A 353 -28.72 24.26 -6.66
CA GLU A 353 -29.67 23.66 -7.59
C GLU A 353 -29.39 22.17 -7.77
N ILE A 354 -30.42 21.35 -8.02
CA ILE A 354 -30.26 19.90 -8.23
C ILE A 354 -29.26 19.57 -9.36
N LYS A 355 -29.16 20.45 -10.37
CA LYS A 355 -28.21 20.38 -11.48
C LYS A 355 -26.75 20.44 -11.03
N THR A 356 -26.46 21.04 -9.88
CA THR A 356 -25.11 21.09 -9.30
C THR A 356 -24.68 19.73 -8.73
N SER A 357 -25.60 18.78 -8.56
CA SER A 357 -25.27 17.40 -8.19
C SER A 357 -24.73 16.59 -9.36
N LEU A 358 -25.01 16.99 -10.61
CA LEU A 358 -24.64 16.21 -11.79
C LEU A 358 -23.11 16.00 -11.93
N PRO A 359 -22.24 17.04 -11.84
CA PRO A 359 -20.79 16.82 -11.92
C PRO A 359 -20.26 15.94 -10.78
N VAL A 360 -20.84 16.04 -9.59
CA VAL A 360 -20.49 15.21 -8.43
C VAL A 360 -20.88 13.74 -8.70
N ILE A 361 -22.08 13.49 -9.22
CA ILE A 361 -22.55 12.14 -9.56
C ILE A 361 -21.69 11.52 -10.67
N ILE A 362 -21.37 12.28 -11.73
CA ILE A 362 -20.48 11.82 -12.79
C ILE A 362 -19.10 11.44 -12.23
N SER A 363 -18.55 12.28 -11.35
CA SER A 363 -17.27 12.00 -10.68
C SER A 363 -17.33 10.72 -9.84
N ILE A 364 -18.43 10.51 -9.09
CA ILE A 364 -18.66 9.28 -8.32
C ILE A 364 -18.72 8.05 -9.24
N ILE A 365 -19.43 8.13 -10.37
CA ILE A 365 -19.55 7.01 -11.31
C ILE A 365 -18.18 6.66 -11.89
N ILE A 366 -17.40 7.65 -12.33
CA ILE A 366 -16.05 7.45 -12.89
C ILE A 366 -15.12 6.85 -11.82
N LEU A 367 -15.10 7.43 -10.62
CA LEU A 367 -14.25 6.93 -9.54
C LEU A 367 -14.67 5.53 -9.09
N ALA A 368 -15.97 5.25 -8.97
CA ALA A 368 -16.48 3.92 -8.62
C ALA A 368 -16.15 2.87 -9.70
N PHE A 369 -16.22 3.26 -10.97
CA PHE A 369 -15.81 2.42 -12.10
C PHE A 369 -14.35 1.97 -11.97
N VAL A 370 -13.47 2.82 -11.44
CA VAL A 370 -12.06 2.48 -11.19
C VAL A 370 -11.86 1.80 -9.81
N ALA A 371 -12.65 2.17 -8.81
CA ALA A 371 -12.45 1.75 -7.42
C ALA A 371 -12.74 0.27 -7.20
N ILE A 372 -13.79 -0.27 -7.82
CA ILE A 372 -14.17 -1.68 -7.66
C ILE A 372 -13.06 -2.64 -8.16
N PRO A 373 -12.52 -2.51 -9.38
CA PRO A 373 -11.43 -3.37 -9.85
C PRO A 373 -10.10 -3.06 -9.12
N SER A 374 -9.86 -1.80 -8.71
CA SER A 374 -8.75 -1.44 -7.81
C SER A 374 -8.82 -2.21 -6.49
N TYR A 375 -9.99 -2.23 -5.85
CA TYR A 375 -10.24 -2.99 -4.64
C TYR A 375 -10.03 -4.49 -4.85
N ALA A 376 -10.59 -5.06 -5.93
CA ALA A 376 -10.44 -6.48 -6.23
C ALA A 376 -8.97 -6.90 -6.43
N TYR A 377 -8.19 -6.08 -7.14
CA TYR A 377 -6.75 -6.29 -7.32
C TYR A 377 -6.00 -6.27 -5.99
N ASN A 378 -6.20 -5.21 -5.19
CA ASN A 378 -5.50 -5.05 -3.91
C ASN A 378 -5.91 -6.12 -2.89
N LEU A 379 -7.19 -6.50 -2.83
CA LEU A 379 -7.67 -7.59 -2.00
C LEU A 379 -6.96 -8.90 -2.33
N LYS A 380 -6.80 -9.23 -3.62
CA LYS A 380 -6.12 -10.46 -4.04
C LYS A 380 -4.66 -10.49 -3.61
N GLU A 381 -3.94 -9.38 -3.72
CA GLU A 381 -2.55 -9.31 -3.25
C GLU A 381 -2.45 -9.40 -1.73
N ILE A 382 -3.33 -8.71 -1.00
CA ILE A 382 -3.39 -8.79 0.46
C ILE A 382 -3.68 -10.23 0.90
N GLN A 383 -4.62 -10.92 0.25
CA GLN A 383 -4.92 -12.33 0.52
C GLN A 383 -3.73 -13.25 0.24
N ALA A 384 -2.96 -12.99 -0.82
CA ALA A 384 -1.74 -13.73 -1.11
C ALA A 384 -0.72 -13.57 0.01
N SER A 385 -0.43 -12.33 0.44
CA SER A 385 0.45 -12.05 1.58
C SER A 385 -0.06 -12.67 2.89
N TYR A 386 -1.37 -12.58 3.14
CA TYR A 386 -1.99 -13.16 4.33
C TYR A 386 -1.86 -14.67 4.39
N GLN A 387 -1.83 -15.37 3.25
CA GLN A 387 -1.61 -16.82 3.24
C GLN A 387 -0.25 -17.21 3.83
N TYR A 388 0.81 -16.43 3.56
CA TYR A 388 2.13 -16.63 4.15
C TYR A 388 2.10 -16.37 5.66
N PHE A 389 1.50 -15.25 6.08
CA PHE A 389 1.33 -14.93 7.50
C PHE A 389 0.55 -16.02 8.24
N TYR A 390 -0.61 -16.42 7.71
CA TYR A 390 -1.48 -17.45 8.29
C TYR A 390 -0.75 -18.79 8.43
N THR A 391 0.03 -19.18 7.42
CA THR A 391 0.85 -20.38 7.47
C THR A 391 1.89 -20.28 8.59
N GLY A 392 2.64 -19.17 8.66
CA GLY A 392 3.65 -18.96 9.69
C GLY A 392 3.07 -18.94 11.11
N GLN A 393 1.94 -18.25 11.31
CA GLN A 393 1.20 -18.22 12.56
C GLN A 393 0.75 -19.63 12.98
N SER A 394 0.11 -20.36 12.07
CA SER A 394 -0.39 -21.71 12.34
C SER A 394 0.74 -22.67 12.72
N MET A 395 1.86 -22.61 12.00
CA MET A 395 3.04 -23.42 12.29
C MET A 395 3.68 -23.07 13.65
N ALA A 396 3.82 -21.79 13.97
CA ALA A 396 4.36 -21.36 15.25
C ALA A 396 3.45 -21.77 16.43
N GLN A 397 2.13 -21.60 16.28
CA GLN A 397 1.16 -22.06 17.27
C GLN A 397 1.18 -23.58 17.44
N LYS A 398 1.33 -24.34 16.35
CA LYS A 398 1.45 -25.80 16.40
C LYS A 398 2.73 -26.24 17.11
N ALA A 399 3.87 -25.63 16.78
CA ALA A 399 5.15 -25.89 17.44
C ALA A 399 5.04 -25.63 18.95
N LYS A 400 4.45 -24.50 19.34
CA LYS A 400 4.23 -24.17 20.76
C LYS A 400 3.33 -25.19 21.48
N LYS A 401 2.21 -25.60 20.86
CA LYS A 401 1.32 -26.64 21.41
C LYS A 401 2.00 -28.00 21.51
N GLY A 402 2.88 -28.32 20.56
CA GLY A 402 3.73 -29.51 20.56
C GLY A 402 4.89 -29.46 21.56
N LYS A 403 5.02 -28.36 22.33
CA LYS A 403 6.15 -28.09 23.25
C LYS A 403 7.51 -28.03 22.55
N GLU A 404 7.53 -27.73 21.25
CA GLU A 404 8.75 -27.46 20.51
C GLU A 404 9.29 -26.07 20.87
N THR A 405 10.60 -25.90 20.84
CA THR A 405 11.27 -24.61 21.12
C THR A 405 11.56 -23.81 19.86
N THR A 406 11.41 -24.41 18.68
CA THR A 406 11.74 -23.78 17.39
C THR A 406 10.66 -24.03 16.37
N ALA A 407 10.42 -23.05 15.49
CA ALA A 407 9.55 -23.25 14.32
C ALA A 407 10.25 -22.86 13.03
N ARG A 408 9.87 -23.54 11.94
CA ARG A 408 10.27 -23.22 10.57
C ARG A 408 9.04 -22.69 9.84
N VAL A 409 9.09 -21.48 9.34
CA VAL A 409 7.92 -20.77 8.78
C VAL A 409 8.26 -20.18 7.41
N PRO A 410 7.28 -20.02 6.50
CA PRO A 410 7.59 -19.49 5.19
C PRO A 410 7.92 -17.99 5.27
N GLY A 411 8.86 -17.55 4.45
CA GLY A 411 9.09 -16.13 4.19
C GLY A 411 7.98 -15.56 3.30
N MET A 412 7.74 -14.26 3.41
CA MET A 412 6.76 -13.57 2.57
C MET A 412 7.46 -12.89 1.39
N PRO A 413 6.94 -13.03 0.15
CA PRO A 413 7.45 -12.27 -0.98
C PRO A 413 7.33 -10.76 -0.75
N ILE A 414 8.39 -10.02 -1.06
CA ILE A 414 8.41 -8.56 -0.92
C ILE A 414 7.34 -7.96 -1.84
N THR A 415 6.57 -7.01 -1.31
CA THR A 415 5.56 -6.25 -2.06
C THR A 415 5.85 -4.76 -1.98
N THR A 416 5.65 -4.06 -3.09
CA THR A 416 5.68 -2.58 -3.17
C THR A 416 4.30 -1.98 -3.38
N ASN A 417 3.24 -2.79 -3.32
CA ASN A 417 1.88 -2.30 -3.45
C ASN A 417 1.51 -1.46 -2.22
N PRO A 418 1.21 -0.16 -2.37
CA PRO A 418 0.94 0.73 -1.24
C PRO A 418 -0.34 0.40 -0.47
N TYR A 419 -1.22 -0.47 -1.01
CA TYR A 419 -2.41 -0.96 -0.31
C TYR A 419 -2.14 -2.20 0.55
N ASN A 420 -0.99 -2.86 0.37
CA ASN A 420 -0.65 -4.07 1.11
C ASN A 420 0.02 -3.71 2.44
N PRO A 421 -0.46 -4.21 3.60
CA PRO A 421 0.10 -3.85 4.92
C PRO A 421 1.56 -4.29 5.09
N TYR A 422 2.02 -5.28 4.32
CA TYR A 422 3.39 -5.78 4.38
C TYR A 422 4.38 -4.95 3.53
N ALA A 423 3.89 -3.93 2.81
CA ALA A 423 4.73 -3.09 1.96
C ALA A 423 5.65 -2.18 2.80
N GLY A 424 6.95 -2.46 2.75
CA GLY A 424 7.96 -1.70 3.49
C GLY A 424 8.02 -2.02 4.98
N THR A 425 7.42 -3.13 5.42
CA THR A 425 7.53 -3.63 6.80
C THR A 425 8.36 -4.91 6.84
N PRO A 426 9.18 -5.13 7.87
CA PRO A 426 9.92 -6.38 8.00
C PRO A 426 8.98 -7.54 8.35
N TYR A 427 9.25 -8.70 7.75
CA TYR A 427 8.70 -10.00 8.12
C TYR A 427 9.88 -10.98 8.34
N ILE A 428 9.64 -12.28 8.49
CA ILE A 428 10.67 -13.29 8.75
C ILE A 428 11.83 -13.19 7.75
N ALA A 429 13.04 -13.05 8.28
CA ALA A 429 14.31 -12.97 7.55
C ALA A 429 15.03 -14.32 7.51
N ALA A 430 15.77 -14.56 6.43
CA ALA A 430 16.64 -15.73 6.30
C ALA A 430 17.98 -15.45 6.98
N SER A 431 18.35 -16.25 7.98
CA SER A 431 19.60 -16.10 8.73
C SER A 431 19.98 -17.42 9.40
N GLU A 432 21.27 -17.70 9.49
CA GLU A 432 21.80 -18.81 10.29
C GLU A 432 21.66 -18.53 11.80
N HIS A 433 21.60 -17.24 12.16
CA HIS A 433 21.42 -16.75 13.52
C HIS A 433 20.10 -15.97 13.64
N PRO A 434 18.92 -16.65 13.56
CA PRO A 434 17.63 -15.96 13.59
C PRO A 434 17.39 -15.18 14.89
N GLU A 435 18.04 -15.53 16.00
CA GLU A 435 18.01 -14.76 17.24
C GLU A 435 18.63 -13.36 17.13
N LYS A 436 19.44 -13.11 16.10
CA LYS A 436 20.01 -11.80 15.77
C LYS A 436 19.18 -11.04 14.74
N GLU A 437 18.14 -11.65 14.18
CA GLU A 437 17.20 -10.99 13.29
C GLU A 437 16.03 -10.43 14.09
N TRP A 438 15.91 -9.10 14.13
CA TRP A 438 14.97 -8.39 15.01
C TRP A 438 13.53 -8.92 14.93
N VAL A 439 13.05 -9.11 13.70
CA VAL A 439 11.68 -9.58 13.43
C VAL A 439 11.49 -11.06 13.77
N ASN A 440 12.48 -11.92 13.50
CA ASN A 440 12.40 -13.34 13.86
C ASN A 440 12.36 -13.51 15.38
N THR A 441 13.17 -12.72 16.09
CA THR A 441 13.22 -12.69 17.54
C THR A 441 11.88 -12.26 18.14
N TRP A 442 11.29 -11.14 17.70
CA TRP A 442 9.99 -10.71 18.21
C TRP A 442 8.85 -11.66 17.85
N PHE A 443 8.86 -12.22 16.63
CA PHE A 443 7.90 -13.25 16.23
C PHE A 443 8.02 -14.50 17.13
N ALA A 444 9.25 -14.96 17.41
CA ALA A 444 9.50 -16.09 18.30
C ALA A 444 8.96 -15.81 19.71
N LYS A 445 9.28 -14.65 20.29
CA LYS A 445 8.81 -14.24 21.63
C LYS A 445 7.28 -14.19 21.71
N TYR A 446 6.63 -13.59 20.73
CA TYR A 446 5.17 -13.51 20.67
C TYR A 446 4.48 -14.87 20.70
N TYR A 447 5.00 -15.86 19.97
CA TYR A 447 4.45 -17.23 19.98
C TYR A 447 5.03 -18.12 21.09
N GLY A 448 5.88 -17.59 21.97
CA GLY A 448 6.50 -18.32 23.08
C GLY A 448 7.52 -19.39 22.64
N LEU A 449 8.24 -19.13 21.55
CA LEU A 449 9.31 -19.96 20.98
C LEU A 449 10.68 -19.33 21.25
N ASN A 450 11.75 -20.13 21.16
CA ASN A 450 13.13 -19.66 21.32
C ASN A 450 13.70 -19.14 19.99
N LYS A 451 13.45 -19.84 18.88
CA LYS A 451 13.95 -19.45 17.54
C LYS A 451 12.92 -19.72 16.46
N VAL A 452 12.88 -18.86 15.45
CA VAL A 452 12.06 -19.04 14.25
C VAL A 452 12.93 -18.87 13.01
N TYR A 453 12.98 -19.91 12.20
CA TYR A 453 13.75 -19.95 10.96
C TYR A 453 12.84 -19.73 9.76
N LEU A 454 13.34 -18.99 8.77
CA LEU A 454 12.74 -18.97 7.45
C LEU A 454 12.94 -20.33 6.77
N ASP A 455 11.85 -20.90 6.26
CA ASP A 455 11.85 -22.11 5.46
C ASP A 455 10.79 -22.01 4.37
N ASN A 456 11.22 -21.72 3.14
CA ASN A 456 10.32 -21.57 1.99
C ASN A 456 9.92 -22.91 1.35
N THR A 457 10.41 -24.05 1.87
CA THR A 457 10.03 -25.38 1.37
C THR A 457 8.69 -25.85 1.96
N VAL A 458 8.23 -25.19 3.03
CA VAL A 458 7.00 -25.57 3.72
C VAL A 458 5.76 -25.24 2.86
N PRO A 459 4.79 -26.16 2.76
CA PRO A 459 3.61 -25.93 1.95
C PRO A 459 2.72 -24.85 2.59
N LEU A 460 2.28 -23.89 1.77
CA LEU A 460 1.34 -22.86 2.21
C LEU A 460 0.01 -23.47 2.60
N GLN A 461 -0.46 -23.13 3.80
CA GLN A 461 -1.75 -23.59 4.30
C GLN A 461 -2.90 -22.83 3.62
N LYS A 462 -4.06 -23.49 3.54
CA LYS A 462 -5.27 -22.88 3.01
C LYS A 462 -5.91 -21.99 4.07
N VAL A 463 -6.11 -20.72 3.74
CA VAL A 463 -6.82 -19.76 4.60
C VAL A 463 -8.30 -20.16 4.70
N ALA A 464 -8.81 -20.27 5.93
CA ALA A 464 -10.21 -20.62 6.18
C ALA A 464 -11.18 -19.44 5.95
N ASP A 465 -10.69 -18.21 6.15
CA ASP A 465 -11.48 -16.99 6.00
C ASP A 465 -11.98 -16.80 4.56
N LYS A 466 -13.27 -16.45 4.46
CA LYS A 466 -13.93 -16.09 3.19
C LYS A 466 -14.29 -14.62 3.18
N ASN A 467 -14.26 -14.05 1.96
CA ASN A 467 -14.79 -12.72 1.70
C ASN A 467 -16.25 -12.60 2.14
N PHE A 468 -16.66 -11.42 2.58
CA PHE A 468 -18.08 -11.15 2.83
C PHE A 468 -18.88 -11.30 1.53
N ARG A 469 -20.10 -11.85 1.64
CA ARG A 469 -21.00 -12.09 0.49
C ARG A 469 -21.23 -10.84 -0.34
N LEU A 470 -21.39 -9.68 0.30
CA LEU A 470 -21.56 -8.39 -0.38
C LEU A 470 -20.34 -8.06 -1.26
N VAL A 471 -19.13 -8.21 -0.73
CA VAL A 471 -17.88 -7.93 -1.46
C VAL A 471 -17.76 -8.85 -2.68
N THR A 472 -17.94 -10.15 -2.49
CA THR A 472 -17.91 -11.12 -3.60
C THR A 472 -19.00 -10.84 -4.64
N TRP A 473 -20.21 -10.53 -4.20
CA TRP A 473 -21.31 -10.17 -5.09
C TRP A 473 -20.97 -8.92 -5.91
N THR A 474 -20.46 -7.86 -5.29
CA THR A 474 -20.10 -6.62 -5.99
C THR A 474 -19.02 -6.85 -7.04
N ILE A 475 -17.93 -7.57 -6.68
CA ILE A 475 -16.82 -7.85 -7.60
C ILE A 475 -17.31 -8.72 -8.78
N ASN A 476 -18.08 -9.77 -8.50
CA ASN A 476 -18.55 -10.68 -9.56
C ASN A 476 -19.55 -10.00 -10.50
N ASN A 477 -20.46 -9.17 -9.98
CA ASN A 477 -21.40 -8.43 -10.84
C ASN A 477 -20.67 -7.36 -11.66
N TYR A 478 -19.69 -6.68 -11.07
CA TYR A 478 -18.85 -5.75 -11.82
C TYR A 478 -18.11 -6.47 -12.95
N ASP A 479 -17.43 -7.58 -12.67
CA ASP A 479 -16.68 -8.32 -13.70
C ASP A 479 -17.61 -8.85 -14.80
N LYS A 480 -18.80 -9.35 -14.43
CA LYS A 480 -19.80 -9.85 -15.37
C LYS A 480 -20.30 -8.79 -16.35
N TYR A 481 -20.59 -7.57 -15.88
CA TYR A 481 -21.25 -6.55 -16.71
C TYR A 481 -20.29 -5.50 -17.27
N LEU A 482 -19.19 -5.20 -16.56
CA LEU A 482 -18.28 -4.10 -16.86
C LEU A 482 -16.82 -4.55 -16.97
N GLY A 483 -16.49 -5.80 -16.61
CA GLY A 483 -15.11 -6.28 -16.52
C GLY A 483 -14.35 -6.22 -17.83
N ASP A 484 -14.95 -6.69 -18.93
CA ASP A 484 -14.28 -6.70 -20.24
C ASP A 484 -14.04 -5.28 -20.77
N PHE A 485 -15.05 -4.41 -20.65
CA PHE A 485 -14.92 -3.00 -21.01
C PHE A 485 -13.86 -2.29 -20.16
N GLN A 486 -13.84 -2.53 -18.84
CA GLN A 486 -12.84 -1.97 -17.95
C GLN A 486 -11.43 -2.44 -18.29
N LYS A 487 -11.22 -3.74 -18.52
CA LYS A 487 -9.90 -4.31 -18.87
C LYS A 487 -9.39 -3.75 -20.20
N ALA A 488 -10.28 -3.51 -21.16
CA ALA A 488 -9.96 -2.91 -22.45
C ALA A 488 -9.60 -1.41 -22.35
N THR A 489 -10.28 -0.66 -21.47
CA THR A 489 -10.13 0.81 -21.37
C THR A 489 -9.08 1.26 -20.35
N LEU A 490 -9.09 0.69 -19.14
CA LEU A 490 -8.30 1.14 -17.99
C LEU A 490 -7.80 -0.07 -17.16
N PRO A 491 -6.75 -0.79 -17.61
CA PRO A 491 -6.21 -1.91 -16.85
C PRO A 491 -5.63 -1.46 -15.51
N ILE A 492 -6.13 -2.01 -14.40
CA ILE A 492 -5.73 -1.66 -13.03
C ILE A 492 -4.41 -2.31 -12.62
N ALA A 493 -4.20 -3.58 -12.97
CA ALA A 493 -2.97 -4.28 -12.63
C ALA A 493 -1.83 -3.79 -13.55
N PRO A 494 -0.65 -3.39 -13.01
CA PRO A 494 0.48 -3.02 -13.85
C PRO A 494 0.89 -4.23 -14.69
N LYS A 495 0.79 -4.10 -16.02
CA LYS A 495 1.27 -5.14 -16.93
C LYS A 495 2.79 -5.08 -17.01
N ILE A 496 3.45 -5.85 -16.16
CA ILE A 496 4.91 -5.93 -16.06
C ILE A 496 5.48 -6.73 -17.22
N ILE A 497 4.91 -7.89 -17.50
CA ILE A 497 5.28 -8.70 -18.68
C ILE A 497 4.40 -8.27 -19.84
N LEU A 498 5.00 -7.61 -20.82
CA LEU A 498 4.31 -7.12 -22.02
C LEU A 498 4.15 -8.22 -23.07
N LYS A 499 5.21 -9.04 -23.23
CA LYS A 499 5.29 -10.12 -24.21
C LYS A 499 6.08 -11.29 -23.63
N ARG A 500 5.69 -12.51 -24.02
CA ARG A 500 6.43 -13.75 -23.76
C ARG A 500 6.77 -14.36 -25.11
N GLU A 501 8.04 -14.66 -25.32
CA GLU A 501 8.53 -15.27 -26.55
C GLU A 501 9.33 -16.52 -26.21
N SER A 502 9.27 -17.53 -27.07
CA SER A 502 10.16 -18.69 -26.97
C SER A 502 11.48 -18.32 -27.63
N SER A 503 12.60 -18.42 -26.91
CA SER A 503 13.92 -18.26 -27.54
C SER A 503 14.34 -19.56 -28.19
N SER A 504 14.51 -19.55 -29.51
CA SER A 504 15.16 -20.62 -30.26
C SER A 504 16.67 -20.68 -29.99
N ASN A 505 17.29 -19.59 -29.50
CA ASN A 505 18.75 -19.44 -29.44
C ASN A 505 19.36 -19.80 -28.08
N LEU A 506 18.55 -20.05 -27.05
CA LEU A 506 19.05 -20.48 -25.73
C LEU A 506 19.14 -22.01 -25.60
N ILE A 507 18.57 -22.75 -26.56
CA ILE A 507 18.31 -24.18 -26.44
C ILE A 507 18.39 -24.82 -27.84
N THR A 508 19.59 -25.00 -28.38
CA THR A 508 19.78 -25.92 -29.51
C THR A 508 21.09 -26.67 -29.35
N SER A 509 21.01 -27.89 -28.83
CA SER A 509 21.92 -28.93 -29.27
C SER A 509 21.47 -29.35 -30.68
N PRO A 510 22.36 -29.45 -31.69
CA PRO A 510 21.96 -29.84 -33.03
C PRO A 510 21.17 -31.15 -33.02
N SER A 511 20.05 -31.20 -33.75
CA SER A 511 19.13 -32.36 -33.77
C SER A 511 19.77 -33.65 -34.30
N ASN A 512 20.89 -33.52 -35.01
CA ASN A 512 21.64 -34.60 -35.65
C ASN A 512 22.96 -34.93 -34.91
N LEU A 513 23.01 -34.76 -33.59
CA LEU A 513 24.15 -35.24 -32.80
C LEU A 513 24.13 -36.77 -32.76
N LYS A 514 25.22 -37.38 -33.25
CA LYS A 514 25.47 -38.82 -33.14
C LYS A 514 26.37 -39.08 -31.92
N PRO A 515 26.20 -40.21 -31.21
CA PRO A 515 27.11 -40.59 -30.13
C PRO A 515 28.53 -40.75 -30.68
N ASN A 516 29.51 -40.13 -30.02
CA ASN A 516 30.91 -40.25 -30.43
C ASN A 516 31.46 -41.57 -29.94
N ASN A 517 31.70 -42.54 -30.81
CA ASN A 517 32.29 -43.85 -30.47
C ASN A 517 33.82 -43.91 -30.71
N SER A 518 34.46 -42.85 -31.25
CA SER A 518 35.90 -42.86 -31.53
C SER A 518 36.78 -42.75 -30.28
N ASN A 519 36.17 -42.43 -29.14
CA ASN A 519 36.83 -42.34 -27.83
C ASN A 519 36.84 -43.67 -27.06
N LEU A 520 36.30 -44.75 -27.63
CA LEU A 520 36.25 -46.05 -26.96
C LEU A 520 37.58 -46.82 -27.12
N PRO A 521 38.06 -47.54 -26.08
CA PRO A 521 39.28 -48.33 -26.16
C PRO A 521 39.19 -49.46 -27.18
N ALA A 522 40.20 -49.60 -28.05
CA ALA A 522 40.24 -50.61 -29.11
C ALA A 522 40.26 -52.06 -28.57
N ASP A 523 40.71 -52.27 -27.34
CA ASP A 523 40.75 -53.54 -26.62
C ASP A 523 39.40 -53.95 -26.01
N LYS A 524 38.36 -53.10 -26.12
CA LYS A 524 37.01 -53.36 -25.57
C LYS A 524 35.92 -53.24 -26.65
N PRO A 525 35.91 -54.13 -27.65
CA PRO A 525 34.98 -54.06 -28.79
C PRO A 525 33.50 -54.27 -28.41
N TRP A 526 33.22 -54.67 -27.16
CA TRP A 526 31.86 -54.84 -26.64
C TRP A 526 31.22 -53.56 -26.10
N LEU A 527 31.97 -52.47 -25.93
CA LEU A 527 31.41 -51.19 -25.48
C LEU A 527 30.70 -50.45 -26.62
N ARG A 528 29.62 -49.75 -26.28
CA ARG A 528 28.93 -48.82 -27.17
C ARG A 528 28.60 -47.52 -26.42
N ASN A 529 28.63 -46.41 -27.14
CA ASN A 529 28.10 -45.14 -26.66
C ASN A 529 26.67 -44.94 -27.16
N ALA A 530 25.80 -44.48 -26.27
CA ALA A 530 24.45 -44.03 -26.61
C ALA A 530 24.29 -42.57 -26.18
N LEU A 531 23.44 -41.84 -26.91
CA LEU A 531 23.16 -40.43 -26.64
C LEU A 531 21.74 -40.29 -26.09
N ILE A 532 21.63 -39.93 -24.81
CA ILE A 532 20.37 -39.49 -24.24
C ILE A 532 20.07 -38.09 -24.80
N ARG A 533 18.86 -37.91 -25.34
CA ARG A 533 18.32 -36.65 -25.82
C ARG A 533 17.16 -36.24 -24.93
N TYR A 534 17.31 -35.11 -24.26
CA TYR A 534 16.23 -34.54 -23.47
C TYR A 534 15.30 -33.76 -24.40
N VAL A 535 14.07 -34.24 -24.59
CA VAL A 535 13.11 -33.67 -25.55
C VAL A 535 12.00 -32.92 -24.81
N ASN A 536 11.87 -31.63 -25.08
CA ASN A 536 10.82 -30.80 -24.51
C ASN A 536 9.46 -31.17 -25.11
N VAL A 537 8.53 -31.60 -24.26
CA VAL A 537 7.20 -32.06 -24.69
C VAL A 537 6.31 -30.97 -25.28
N LYS A 538 6.61 -29.68 -25.03
CA LYS A 538 5.79 -28.56 -25.55
C LYS A 538 6.09 -28.23 -27.00
N ASN A 539 7.35 -28.36 -27.43
CA ASN A 539 7.80 -27.91 -28.74
C ASN A 539 8.64 -28.96 -29.51
N ASN A 540 8.79 -30.16 -28.96
CA ASN A 540 9.57 -31.27 -29.50
C ASN A 540 11.05 -30.96 -29.80
N GLN A 541 11.62 -29.92 -29.21
CA GLN A 541 13.04 -29.59 -29.37
C GLN A 541 13.91 -30.39 -28.40
N VAL A 542 15.11 -30.78 -28.86
CA VAL A 542 16.14 -31.37 -28.00
C VAL A 542 16.81 -30.24 -27.21
N VAL A 543 16.70 -30.31 -25.89
CA VAL A 543 17.12 -29.23 -24.99
C VAL A 543 18.47 -29.47 -24.33
N ALA A 544 18.88 -30.73 -24.25
CA ALA A 544 20.19 -31.15 -23.78
C ALA A 544 20.48 -32.56 -24.29
N THR A 545 21.75 -32.95 -24.24
CA THR A 545 22.20 -34.30 -24.55
C THR A 545 23.20 -34.80 -23.52
N GLU A 546 23.16 -36.09 -23.21
CA GLU A 546 24.07 -36.76 -22.30
C GLU A 546 24.60 -38.04 -22.97
N GLN A 547 25.91 -38.23 -22.98
CA GLN A 547 26.52 -39.44 -23.55
C GLN A 547 26.74 -40.47 -22.44
N ILE A 548 26.25 -41.68 -22.66
CA ILE A 548 26.42 -42.83 -21.76
C ILE A 548 27.17 -43.96 -22.48
N THR A 549 27.90 -44.76 -21.73
CA THR A 549 28.73 -45.86 -22.24
C THR A 549 28.45 -47.14 -21.48
N SER A 550 28.19 -48.24 -22.18
CA SER A 550 27.96 -49.56 -21.57
C SER A 550 28.30 -50.69 -22.54
N PRO A 551 28.58 -51.92 -22.06
CA PRO A 551 28.59 -53.11 -22.92
C PRO A 551 27.27 -53.28 -23.67
N TYR A 552 27.31 -53.75 -24.92
CA TYR A 552 26.08 -54.15 -25.61
C TYR A 552 25.46 -55.37 -24.91
N ASN A 553 24.13 -55.44 -24.94
CA ASN A 553 23.24 -56.39 -24.25
C ASN A 553 23.14 -56.23 -22.71
N ASP A 554 23.87 -55.28 -22.11
CA ASP A 554 23.68 -54.93 -20.70
C ASP A 554 22.57 -53.89 -20.52
N ALA A 555 21.82 -54.03 -19.41
CA ALA A 555 20.82 -53.06 -18.99
C ALA A 555 21.47 -51.93 -18.20
N TYR A 556 21.34 -50.70 -18.69
CA TYR A 556 21.84 -49.50 -18.05
C TYR A 556 20.69 -48.76 -17.36
N ASP A 557 20.88 -48.38 -16.10
CA ASP A 557 19.91 -47.59 -15.34
C ASP A 557 19.94 -46.12 -15.78
N ILE A 558 18.81 -45.63 -16.28
CA ILE A 558 18.60 -44.24 -16.71
C ILE A 558 17.49 -43.56 -15.88
N SER A 559 17.09 -44.14 -14.75
CA SER A 559 16.05 -43.59 -13.87
C SER A 559 16.45 -42.23 -13.26
N HIS A 560 17.74 -41.94 -13.21
CA HIS A 560 18.33 -40.68 -12.75
C HIS A 560 18.51 -39.62 -13.86
N ALA A 561 18.19 -39.95 -15.12
CA ALA A 561 18.36 -39.05 -16.25
C ALA A 561 17.53 -37.76 -16.06
N SER A 562 18.23 -36.63 -16.02
CA SER A 562 17.64 -35.31 -15.81
C SER A 562 18.50 -34.23 -16.44
N THR A 563 17.89 -33.08 -16.72
CA THR A 563 18.61 -31.94 -17.28
C THR A 563 18.20 -30.64 -16.58
N LYS A 564 19.16 -29.74 -16.41
CA LYS A 564 19.00 -28.52 -15.61
C LYS A 564 17.91 -27.60 -16.22
N GLY A 565 17.03 -27.06 -15.37
CA GLY A 565 15.93 -26.19 -15.80
C GLY A 565 14.75 -26.92 -16.44
N TYR A 566 14.72 -28.26 -16.39
CA TYR A 566 13.60 -29.06 -16.86
C TYR A 566 13.24 -30.15 -15.85
N GLN A 567 11.95 -30.40 -15.72
CA GLN A 567 11.42 -31.50 -14.94
C GLN A 567 11.28 -32.77 -15.80
N THR A 568 11.96 -33.85 -15.41
CA THR A 568 11.79 -35.17 -16.02
C THR A 568 10.40 -35.73 -15.71
N LEU A 569 9.68 -36.18 -16.74
CA LEU A 569 8.34 -36.75 -16.59
C LEU A 569 8.39 -38.17 -16.02
N LYS A 570 7.36 -38.56 -15.26
CA LYS A 570 7.30 -39.88 -14.58
C LYS A 570 7.22 -41.07 -15.53
N ASN A 571 6.77 -40.86 -16.77
CA ASN A 571 6.53 -41.93 -17.75
C ASN A 571 7.75 -42.23 -18.64
N ASN A 572 8.92 -41.66 -18.32
CA ASN A 572 10.16 -41.96 -19.05
C ASN A 572 10.66 -43.38 -18.77
N PRO A 573 11.38 -43.99 -19.73
CA PRO A 573 12.03 -45.27 -19.50
C PRO A 573 13.02 -45.15 -18.33
N LYS A 574 13.07 -46.18 -17.48
CA LYS A 574 13.97 -46.24 -16.32
C LYS A 574 15.25 -47.03 -16.60
N SER A 575 15.25 -47.83 -17.65
CA SER A 575 16.41 -48.61 -18.08
C SER A 575 16.49 -48.61 -19.60
N TYR A 576 17.71 -48.78 -20.13
CA TYR A 576 17.95 -48.94 -21.56
C TYR A 576 18.92 -50.10 -21.79
N ILE A 577 18.65 -50.94 -22.79
CA ILE A 577 19.51 -52.06 -23.17
C ILE A 577 20.30 -51.63 -24.40
N PHE A 578 21.63 -51.60 -24.27
CA PHE A 578 22.51 -51.24 -25.39
C PHE A 578 22.47 -52.34 -26.45
N ASN A 579 22.38 -51.97 -27.72
CA ASN A 579 22.50 -52.92 -28.83
C ASN A 579 23.86 -52.76 -29.52
N GLN A 580 24.11 -53.53 -30.58
CA GLN A 580 25.38 -53.50 -31.30
C GLN A 580 25.56 -52.28 -32.22
N SER A 581 24.53 -51.45 -32.41
CA SER A 581 24.56 -50.26 -33.28
C SER A 581 25.52 -49.20 -32.74
N PHE A 582 26.20 -48.51 -33.65
CA PHE A 582 27.02 -47.34 -33.34
C PHE A 582 26.20 -46.04 -33.26
N GLU A 583 24.91 -46.08 -33.66
CA GLU A 583 24.02 -44.92 -33.66
C GLU A 583 22.82 -45.17 -32.75
N GLN A 584 23.05 -45.08 -31.43
CA GLN A 584 22.02 -45.28 -30.41
C GLN A 584 21.60 -43.96 -29.78
N THR A 585 20.31 -43.67 -29.79
CA THR A 585 19.73 -42.46 -29.17
C THR A 585 18.53 -42.83 -28.30
N ILE A 586 18.38 -42.13 -27.18
CA ILE A 586 17.35 -42.39 -26.17
C ILE A 586 16.64 -41.08 -25.89
N ASP A 587 15.32 -41.01 -26.10
CA ASP A 587 14.56 -39.79 -25.84
C ASP A 587 13.99 -39.80 -24.41
N ILE A 588 14.41 -38.83 -23.60
CA ILE A 588 13.83 -38.54 -22.29
C ILE A 588 12.93 -37.32 -22.40
N LYS A 589 11.64 -37.50 -22.16
CA LYS A 589 10.62 -36.44 -22.21
C LYS A 589 10.70 -35.55 -20.98
N VAL A 590 10.90 -34.27 -21.20
CA VAL A 590 11.03 -33.28 -20.13
C VAL A 590 10.08 -32.10 -20.35
N SER A 591 9.69 -31.44 -19.26
CA SER A 591 8.91 -30.20 -19.31
C SER A 591 9.70 -29.04 -18.70
N PRO A 592 9.73 -27.85 -19.31
CA PRO A 592 10.52 -26.74 -18.79
C PRO A 592 10.01 -26.29 -17.42
N GLU A 593 10.96 -26.02 -16.53
CA GLU A 593 10.70 -25.64 -15.14
C GLU A 593 10.18 -24.20 -15.05
N VAL A 594 9.33 -23.94 -14.05
CA VAL A 594 8.78 -22.61 -13.77
C VAL A 594 9.64 -21.95 -12.70
N HIS A 595 10.28 -20.85 -13.05
CA HIS A 595 11.14 -20.07 -12.17
C HIS A 595 10.37 -18.86 -11.58
N PRO A 596 10.14 -18.82 -10.25
CA PRO A 596 9.74 -17.60 -9.58
C PRO A 596 10.95 -16.67 -9.47
N ILE A 597 10.83 -15.44 -9.97
CA ILE A 597 11.93 -14.47 -10.00
C ILE A 597 11.46 -13.15 -9.39
N THR A 598 12.24 -12.64 -8.45
CA THR A 598 12.09 -11.32 -7.85
C THR A 598 12.98 -10.32 -8.59
N LEU A 599 12.36 -9.30 -9.18
CA LEU A 599 13.03 -8.21 -9.86
C LEU A 599 13.15 -7.01 -8.94
N PHE A 600 14.38 -6.58 -8.66
CA PHE A 600 14.69 -5.38 -7.89
C PHE A 600 15.07 -4.25 -8.86
N PHE A 601 14.14 -3.34 -9.10
CA PHE A 601 14.38 -2.18 -9.95
C PHE A 601 15.04 -1.08 -9.11
N ASN A 602 16.33 -0.88 -9.31
CA ASN A 602 17.14 0.09 -8.57
C ASN A 602 17.48 1.27 -9.49
N ALA A 603 17.41 2.48 -8.95
CA ALA A 603 17.94 3.65 -9.63
C ALA A 603 19.49 3.60 -9.67
N LYS A 604 20.12 4.38 -10.55
CA LYS A 604 21.58 4.42 -10.68
C LYS A 604 22.32 4.74 -9.36
N ASP A 605 21.67 5.44 -8.44
CA ASP A 605 22.17 5.78 -7.10
C ASP A 605 22.03 4.63 -6.08
N GLY A 606 21.54 3.46 -6.49
CA GLY A 606 21.33 2.29 -5.63
C GLY A 606 20.00 2.28 -4.88
N LYS A 607 19.18 3.34 -4.98
CA LYS A 607 17.87 3.39 -4.30
C LYS A 607 16.89 2.42 -4.97
N ASN A 608 16.26 1.54 -4.19
CA ASN A 608 15.19 0.70 -4.71
C ASN A 608 13.99 1.56 -5.12
N VAL A 609 13.57 1.43 -6.37
CA VAL A 609 12.44 2.15 -6.97
C VAL A 609 11.18 1.30 -6.88
N SER A 610 11.27 0.01 -7.22
CA SER A 610 10.19 -0.94 -7.13
C SER A 610 10.75 -2.36 -7.08
N THR A 611 10.00 -3.27 -6.47
CA THR A 611 10.30 -4.70 -6.47
C THR A 611 9.08 -5.46 -6.98
N THR A 612 9.28 -6.52 -7.74
CA THR A 612 8.18 -7.26 -8.34
C THR A 612 8.51 -8.72 -8.51
N ASN A 613 7.51 -9.58 -8.30
CA ASN A 613 7.64 -11.02 -8.52
C ASN A 613 7.04 -11.38 -9.87
N ILE A 614 7.82 -12.08 -10.69
CA ILE A 614 7.38 -12.61 -11.98
C ILE A 614 7.56 -14.14 -12.00
N LYS A 615 6.88 -14.80 -12.93
CA LYS A 615 7.10 -16.20 -13.25
C LYS A 615 7.53 -16.33 -14.71
N GLY A 616 8.74 -16.85 -14.88
CA GLY A 616 9.29 -17.23 -16.18
C GLY A 616 9.37 -18.75 -16.31
N VAL A 617 9.38 -19.25 -17.53
CA VAL A 617 9.60 -20.67 -17.82
C VAL A 617 10.95 -20.81 -18.54
N THR A 618 11.74 -21.84 -18.24
CA THR A 618 13.03 -22.06 -18.93
C THR A 618 12.86 -22.08 -20.45
N GLY A 619 13.65 -21.27 -21.14
CA GLY A 619 13.58 -21.06 -22.60
C GLY A 619 12.74 -19.85 -23.03
N GLU A 620 12.04 -19.18 -22.11
CA GLU A 620 11.31 -17.94 -22.42
C GLU A 620 12.23 -16.71 -22.46
N VAL A 621 11.86 -15.75 -23.30
CA VAL A 621 12.31 -14.36 -23.23
C VAL A 621 11.11 -13.50 -22.89
N LEU A 622 11.20 -12.79 -21.77
CA LEU A 622 10.15 -11.91 -21.28
C LEU A 622 10.48 -10.47 -21.67
N THR A 623 9.56 -9.78 -22.34
CA THR A 623 9.63 -8.32 -22.45
C THR A 623 9.00 -7.69 -21.21
N ILE A 624 9.83 -7.07 -20.40
CA ILE A 624 9.48 -6.46 -19.11
C ILE A 624 9.35 -4.95 -19.28
N LYS A 625 8.22 -4.40 -18.82
CA LYS A 625 8.00 -2.96 -18.68
C LYS A 625 8.71 -2.45 -17.45
N LEU A 626 9.54 -1.41 -17.60
CA LEU A 626 10.21 -0.76 -16.49
C LEU A 626 9.23 0.14 -15.70
N PRO A 627 9.51 0.41 -14.42
CA PRO A 627 8.78 1.40 -13.62
C PRO A 627 8.62 2.75 -14.35
N ALA A 628 7.48 3.40 -14.15
CA ALA A 628 7.15 4.65 -14.82
C ALA A 628 8.19 5.75 -14.52
N GLY A 629 8.64 6.47 -15.55
CA GLY A 629 9.69 7.49 -15.42
C GLY A 629 11.11 6.94 -15.38
N TYR A 630 11.32 5.66 -15.68
CA TYR A 630 12.66 5.04 -15.77
C TYR A 630 12.89 4.37 -17.12
N GLN A 631 14.15 4.31 -17.52
CA GLN A 631 14.59 3.69 -18.76
C GLN A 631 15.93 2.98 -18.60
N ILE A 632 16.18 2.02 -19.49
CA ILE A 632 17.47 1.36 -19.71
C ILE A 632 17.84 1.55 -21.18
N ASN A 633 19.03 2.09 -21.45
CA ASN A 633 19.52 2.33 -22.81
C ASN A 633 18.51 3.09 -23.71
N GLY A 634 17.81 4.07 -23.14
CA GLY A 634 16.79 4.86 -23.87
C GLY A 634 15.43 4.17 -24.06
N SER A 635 15.27 2.93 -23.60
CA SER A 635 14.02 2.17 -23.69
C SER A 635 13.30 2.07 -22.34
N LYS A 636 11.96 2.14 -22.37
CA LYS A 636 11.07 1.92 -21.22
C LYS A 636 10.79 0.44 -20.95
N THR A 637 11.39 -0.45 -21.73
CA THR A 637 11.25 -1.89 -21.62
C THR A 637 12.62 -2.55 -21.65
N MET A 638 12.73 -3.74 -21.06
CA MET A 638 13.90 -4.60 -21.18
C MET A 638 13.48 -6.02 -21.54
N THR A 639 14.40 -6.79 -22.08
CA THR A 639 14.23 -8.23 -22.27
C THR A 639 14.92 -8.99 -21.14
N LEU A 640 14.28 -10.06 -20.67
CA LEU A 640 14.83 -10.98 -19.70
C LEU A 640 14.71 -12.41 -20.23
N SER A 641 15.86 -13.00 -20.57
CA SER A 641 15.98 -14.41 -20.89
C SER A 641 15.90 -15.25 -19.62
N ILE A 642 15.12 -16.34 -19.67
CA ILE A 642 14.96 -17.31 -18.59
C ILE A 642 15.76 -18.56 -18.97
N ASP A 643 17.00 -18.62 -18.50
CA ASP A 643 17.86 -19.80 -18.64
C ASP A 643 17.66 -20.79 -17.49
N SER A 644 18.44 -21.86 -17.49
CA SER A 644 18.40 -22.94 -16.49
C SER A 644 19.15 -22.60 -15.19
N GLU A 645 19.89 -21.49 -15.15
CA GLU A 645 20.70 -21.05 -14.00
C GLU A 645 20.21 -19.73 -13.41
N ILE A 646 19.06 -19.24 -13.86
CA ILE A 646 18.59 -17.91 -13.53
C ILE A 646 18.42 -17.73 -12.01
N SER A 647 19.08 -16.72 -11.47
CA SER A 647 18.94 -16.35 -10.07
C SER A 647 17.48 -15.98 -9.74
N TRP A 648 17.00 -16.45 -8.59
CA TRP A 648 15.70 -16.08 -8.03
C TRP A 648 15.58 -14.59 -7.75
N ASN A 649 16.71 -13.88 -7.59
CA ASN A 649 16.77 -12.44 -7.37
C ASN A 649 17.58 -11.78 -8.48
N LYS A 650 16.99 -10.79 -9.17
CA LYS A 650 17.66 -10.05 -10.25
C LYS A 650 17.57 -8.56 -10.03
N GLU A 651 18.72 -7.94 -9.85
CA GLU A 651 18.83 -6.49 -9.76
C GLU A 651 18.88 -5.86 -11.15
N ILE A 652 18.09 -4.81 -11.34
CA ILE A 652 17.97 -4.06 -12.59
C ILE A 652 18.29 -2.60 -12.28
N LYS A 653 19.44 -2.13 -12.75
CA LYS A 653 19.86 -0.73 -12.62
C LYS A 653 19.27 0.12 -13.75
N MET A 654 18.59 1.21 -13.40
CA MET A 654 17.84 2.06 -14.33
C MET A 654 18.23 3.53 -14.24
N THR A 655 17.94 4.27 -15.30
CA THR A 655 18.10 5.74 -15.35
C THR A 655 16.74 6.44 -15.28
N LYS A 656 16.66 7.51 -14.47
CA LYS A 656 15.44 8.33 -14.38
C LYS A 656 15.30 9.14 -15.67
N ILE A 657 14.11 9.12 -16.27
CA ILE A 657 13.79 9.94 -17.44
C ILE A 657 13.56 11.37 -16.95
N PRO A 658 14.23 12.38 -17.53
CA PRO A 658 13.94 13.77 -17.22
C PRO A 658 12.47 14.09 -17.48
N PHE A 659 11.82 14.85 -16.60
CA PHE A 659 10.35 15.01 -16.65
C PHE A 659 9.87 15.56 -18.01
N TRP A 660 10.66 16.47 -18.62
CA TRP A 660 10.37 17.09 -19.91
C TRP A 660 10.52 16.15 -21.11
N LYS A 661 11.02 14.92 -20.92
CA LYS A 661 11.10 13.88 -21.94
C LYS A 661 10.06 12.77 -21.73
N ASP A 662 9.21 12.86 -20.70
CA ASP A 662 8.21 11.84 -20.35
C ASP A 662 6.78 12.39 -20.22
N TRP A 663 6.40 13.33 -21.09
CA TRP A 663 5.08 13.97 -21.07
C TRP A 663 3.93 12.96 -21.18
N GLY A 664 4.11 11.91 -21.98
CA GLY A 664 3.12 10.84 -22.15
C GLY A 664 2.77 10.10 -20.86
N ARG A 665 3.60 10.16 -19.81
CA ARG A 665 3.28 9.60 -18.48
C ARG A 665 2.12 10.33 -17.80
N PHE A 666 1.87 11.59 -18.16
CA PHE A 666 0.84 12.43 -17.57
C PHE A 666 -0.49 12.39 -18.34
N SER A 667 -0.72 11.36 -19.17
CA SER A 667 -1.94 11.22 -19.97
C SER A 667 -3.23 11.37 -19.15
N ASN A 668 -3.25 10.81 -17.94
CA ASN A 668 -4.38 10.93 -17.01
C ASN A 668 -4.66 12.38 -16.56
N PHE A 669 -3.62 13.23 -16.47
CA PHE A 669 -3.80 14.65 -16.17
C PHE A 669 -4.48 15.39 -17.33
N TYR A 670 -4.19 15.03 -18.59
CA TYR A 670 -4.90 15.62 -19.73
C TYR A 670 -6.39 15.26 -19.73
N ILE A 671 -6.75 14.03 -19.36
CA ILE A 671 -8.16 13.63 -19.23
C ILE A 671 -8.86 14.49 -18.18
N LEU A 672 -8.22 14.70 -17.02
CA LEU A 672 -8.77 15.59 -15.98
C LEU A 672 -8.91 17.03 -16.46
N MET A 673 -7.95 17.55 -17.23
CA MET A 673 -8.04 18.89 -17.81
C MET A 673 -9.19 19.01 -18.82
N ILE A 674 -9.36 18.04 -19.72
CA ILE A 674 -10.48 18.00 -20.66
C ILE A 674 -11.82 17.92 -19.91
N GLY A 675 -11.92 17.06 -18.89
CA GLY A 675 -13.09 16.98 -18.03
C GLY A 675 -13.40 18.31 -17.33
N PHE A 676 -12.36 19.03 -16.89
CA PHE A 676 -12.52 20.35 -16.29
C PHE A 676 -12.97 21.42 -17.29
N LEU A 677 -12.50 21.38 -18.54
CA LEU A 677 -12.99 22.27 -19.60
C LEU A 677 -14.48 22.06 -19.86
N ILE A 678 -14.92 20.80 -19.94
CA ILE A 678 -16.35 20.45 -20.07
C ILE A 678 -17.14 20.97 -18.86
N PHE A 679 -16.61 20.79 -17.65
CA PHE A 679 -17.21 21.34 -16.43
C PHE A 679 -17.29 22.87 -16.46
N GLY A 680 -16.27 23.57 -16.95
CA GLY A 680 -16.28 25.03 -17.10
C GLY A 680 -17.36 25.52 -18.07
N LEU A 681 -17.56 24.82 -19.19
CA LEU A 681 -18.68 25.09 -20.11
C LEU A 681 -20.04 24.87 -19.44
N TYR A 682 -20.16 23.80 -18.65
CA TYR A 682 -21.37 23.51 -17.88
C TYR A 682 -21.65 24.59 -16.82
N ASP A 683 -20.62 25.04 -16.08
CA ASP A 683 -20.72 26.15 -15.14
C ASP A 683 -21.18 27.44 -15.82
N TYR A 684 -20.59 27.75 -16.98
CA TYR A 684 -20.98 28.92 -17.76
C TYR A 684 -22.46 28.86 -18.17
N TRP A 685 -22.92 27.71 -18.67
CA TRP A 685 -24.32 27.50 -19.03
C TRP A 685 -25.27 27.64 -17.83
N LEU A 686 -24.93 27.07 -16.67
CA LEU A 686 -25.71 27.24 -15.45
C LEU A 686 -25.80 28.72 -15.04
N ASN A 687 -24.68 29.41 -15.06
CA ASN A 687 -24.61 30.84 -14.72
C ASN A 687 -25.48 31.69 -15.67
N GLN A 688 -25.55 31.36 -16.96
CA GLN A 688 -26.45 32.07 -17.89
C GLN A 688 -27.93 31.79 -17.62
N LYS A 689 -28.28 30.55 -17.26
CA LYS A 689 -29.66 30.22 -16.87
C LYS A 689 -30.11 30.90 -15.58
N MET A 690 -29.21 31.19 -14.65
CA MET A 690 -29.54 31.90 -13.41
C MET A 690 -29.72 33.41 -13.61
N LYS A 691 -29.19 33.98 -14.70
CA LYS A 691 -29.36 35.40 -15.06
C LYS A 691 -30.65 35.67 -15.83
N LYS A 692 -31.28 34.63 -16.36
CA LYS A 692 -32.61 34.67 -16.99
C LYS A 692 -33.65 34.31 -15.93
#